data_AF-A0A2M6WBK3-F1
#
_entry.id   AF-A0A2M6WBK3-F1
#
_cell.length_a   1.000
_cell.length_b   1.000
_cell.length_c   1.000
_cell.angle_alpha   90.00
_cell.angle_beta   90.00
_cell.angle_gamma   90.00
#
_symmetry.space_group_name_H-M   'P 1'
#
loop_
_entity.id
_entity.type
_entity.pdbx_description
1 polymer ?
#
loop_
_entity_poly.entity_id
_entity_poly.type
_entity_poly.pdbx_seq_one_letter_code
_entity_poly.pdbx_strand_id
1 'polypeptide(L)'
;MKKFLIIDANSLIHRAFHALPPLTNKKGQLVNAVYGFTTIFLKALKEIKPDYVACCFDVSRATFRKAEFAAYKANRKEQPTELYQQFPYIKELLAAFKVKVFELEGYEADDIIGTISKIIDERIKTGGVWQELKSIIVSGDMDVLQLVDDNTEVYTLKKGISDTLIYDESAVQERFGFEPKKLIDYKALRGDISDNIPGVKGIGEKTAIDLIKNFGTLDNLYGFLEKITDYQKKVDELKDKKITPSIFKKLKEQKKTAYQSRMLSEIVRDAPFKFDLDACQIENFDTEKVIGLFRDWNFNSLIGKIPQAESMMYEKQGNIFDKLKTHNSELKSNERKIKEGYNLVDTKEKYNQFIKKLQKQKIFALDTETDGLDPFKNKLIGISFAWKKEEAWYSPMENQKSKIKNQNYGELASILADEKIKKVGHNLKFDLEILETAGFQVKGLYFDTMIASYLLNPGTRQHGLDNLAFVELGYRTQSIEDLAQEKNKTKIDLSKIAVEQVANYSCEDADITWRLYEKLEPKIKTDNLLKVLEDIEIPLISVLAEMERYGVKIDIKFLNKMSAELAKRIQELENKIYQLAGLKFNVASPMQLKEILFDKLKISTAGLARIKTGISTAAGELDKLKGRHEIIDLILEFRELSKLKNTYLNPLPSLADEHNRVHTSFNQTITATGRLSSSEPNLQNIPIRTDLGAKIRQAFIAEHGYKIIAADYSQIELRIAASLSGDEKMLQAFLDGRDIHTETASEIFNVPRSDVTKQMRRHAKVINFGVIYGLGARGLALGAGVSYEEAEEFIAKYFTVFNELHDYLENTIALARNFGYTETLFGRRRYLPEINATHQQLKAQAERMAINHPIQGTAADLIKMAMIKLSERIKKEFAPGEVRMLLQIHDELVFEVREELIPRAEKIIKQEMEAVYKMKAPIRVEVTAGNSWGECK
;
A
#
# COMPACT_ATOMS: atom_id res chain seq x y z
N MET A 1 38.78 -10.87 4.98
CA MET A 1 37.91 -11.84 4.28
C MET A 1 36.95 -11.12 3.35
N LYS A 2 37.26 -11.17 2.06
CA LYS A 2 36.45 -10.61 0.98
C LYS A 2 35.28 -11.54 0.66
N LYS A 3 34.18 -11.00 0.14
CA LYS A 3 32.97 -11.78 -0.19
C LYS A 3 32.61 -11.65 -1.66
N PHE A 4 32.31 -12.76 -2.32
CA PHE A 4 31.84 -12.82 -3.69
C PHE A 4 30.39 -13.32 -3.73
N LEU A 5 29.48 -12.46 -4.21
CA LEU A 5 28.08 -12.78 -4.40
C LEU A 5 27.84 -13.34 -5.80
N ILE A 6 27.30 -14.55 -5.91
CA ILE A 6 26.96 -15.18 -7.18
C ILE A 6 25.44 -15.38 -7.24
N ILE A 7 24.77 -14.73 -8.18
CA ILE A 7 23.31 -14.65 -8.23
C ILE A 7 22.76 -15.54 -9.34
N ASP A 8 21.88 -16.46 -8.97
CA ASP A 8 21.03 -17.20 -9.90
C ASP A 8 19.84 -16.34 -10.31
N ALA A 9 19.93 -15.64 -11.46
CA ALA A 9 18.90 -14.69 -11.85
C ALA A 9 17.57 -15.39 -12.14
N ASN A 10 17.59 -16.46 -12.93
CA ASN A 10 16.38 -17.13 -13.39
C ASN A 10 15.52 -17.61 -12.21
N SER A 11 16.13 -18.25 -11.22
CA SER A 11 15.43 -18.72 -10.03
C SER A 11 14.78 -17.57 -9.25
N LEU A 12 15.50 -16.45 -9.07
CA LEU A 12 14.99 -15.29 -8.33
C LEU A 12 13.89 -14.54 -9.10
N ILE A 13 13.99 -14.43 -10.42
CA ILE A 13 13.00 -13.77 -11.29
C ILE A 13 11.67 -14.53 -11.26
N HIS A 14 11.72 -15.84 -11.45
CA HIS A 14 10.52 -16.69 -11.36
C HIS A 14 9.87 -16.60 -9.98
N ARG A 15 10.68 -16.66 -8.92
CA ARG A 15 10.21 -16.51 -7.55
C ARG A 15 9.54 -15.15 -7.33
N ALA A 16 10.15 -14.06 -7.79
CA ALA A 16 9.61 -12.71 -7.68
C ALA A 16 8.25 -12.58 -8.39
N PHE A 17 8.16 -13.07 -9.63
CA PHE A 17 6.94 -12.99 -10.44
C PHE A 17 5.73 -13.69 -9.80
N HIS A 18 5.92 -14.89 -9.24
CA HIS A 18 4.83 -15.64 -8.60
C HIS A 18 4.54 -15.17 -7.16
N ALA A 19 5.52 -14.56 -6.50
CA ALA A 19 5.35 -14.03 -5.15
C ALA A 19 4.54 -12.73 -5.14
N LEU A 20 4.80 -11.82 -6.08
CA LEU A 20 4.21 -10.48 -6.11
C LEU A 20 2.96 -10.40 -6.98
N PRO A 21 1.97 -9.56 -6.61
CA PRO A 21 0.89 -9.22 -7.53
C PRO A 21 1.44 -8.48 -8.76
N PRO A 22 0.68 -8.42 -9.87
CA PRO A 22 1.02 -7.57 -11.00
C PRO A 22 1.27 -6.12 -10.56
N LEU A 23 2.37 -5.54 -11.04
CA LEU A 23 2.79 -4.16 -10.78
C LEU A 23 3.23 -3.55 -12.10
N THR A 24 2.92 -2.29 -12.32
CA THR A 24 3.09 -1.60 -13.60
C THR A 24 3.93 -0.34 -13.44
N ASN A 25 4.77 -0.05 -14.43
CA ASN A 25 5.50 1.22 -14.50
C ASN A 25 4.58 2.36 -15.00
N LYS A 26 5.12 3.57 -15.14
CA LYS A 26 4.38 4.75 -15.66
C LYS A 26 3.79 4.56 -17.06
N LYS A 27 4.29 3.59 -17.83
CA LYS A 27 3.83 3.26 -19.18
C LYS A 27 2.84 2.08 -19.20
N GLY A 28 2.41 1.58 -18.04
CA GLY A 28 1.50 0.44 -17.93
C GLY A 28 2.15 -0.92 -18.21
N GLN A 29 3.48 -0.99 -18.30
CA GLN A 29 4.20 -2.24 -18.57
C GLN A 29 4.44 -2.99 -17.26
N LEU A 30 4.31 -4.32 -17.30
CA LEU A 30 4.46 -5.16 -16.12
C LEU A 30 5.92 -5.18 -15.63
N VAL A 31 6.14 -4.90 -14.35
CA VAL A 31 7.45 -4.78 -13.69
C VAL A 31 7.52 -5.46 -12.32
N ASN A 32 6.56 -6.32 -11.97
CA ASN A 32 6.51 -7.01 -10.67
C ASN A 32 7.70 -7.95 -10.44
N ALA A 33 8.14 -8.68 -11.47
CA ALA A 33 9.32 -9.54 -11.39
C ALA A 33 10.59 -8.70 -11.21
N VAL A 34 10.68 -7.57 -11.93
CA VAL A 34 11.79 -6.60 -11.80
C VAL A 34 11.83 -6.05 -10.36
N TYR A 35 10.71 -5.58 -9.82
CA TYR A 35 10.62 -5.04 -8.46
C TYR A 35 11.06 -6.07 -7.41
N GLY A 36 10.58 -7.31 -7.53
CA GLY A 36 10.94 -8.38 -6.62
C GLY A 36 12.42 -8.75 -6.70
N PHE A 37 12.96 -8.90 -7.92
CA PHE A 37 14.38 -9.15 -8.14
C PHE A 37 15.25 -8.03 -7.53
N THR A 38 14.95 -6.77 -7.85
CA THR A 38 15.65 -5.60 -7.31
C THR A 38 15.60 -5.57 -5.79
N THR A 39 14.46 -5.91 -5.19
CA THR A 39 14.32 -5.95 -3.72
C THR A 39 15.24 -6.99 -3.10
N ILE A 40 15.32 -8.20 -3.68
CA ILE A 40 16.22 -9.27 -3.23
C ILE A 40 17.67 -8.85 -3.41
N PHE A 41 18.00 -8.31 -4.57
CA PHE A 41 19.34 -7.86 -4.94
C PHE A 41 19.86 -6.79 -3.97
N LEU A 42 19.10 -5.70 -3.76
CA LEU A 42 19.49 -4.63 -2.83
C LEU A 42 19.60 -5.13 -1.39
N LYS A 43 18.72 -6.04 -0.98
CA LYS A 43 18.78 -6.65 0.35
C LYS A 43 20.07 -7.47 0.52
N ALA A 44 20.40 -8.30 -0.46
CA ALA A 44 21.64 -9.08 -0.47
C ALA A 44 22.88 -8.16 -0.40
N LEU A 45 22.93 -7.09 -1.20
CA LEU A 45 24.02 -6.12 -1.13
C LEU A 45 24.14 -5.48 0.26
N LYS A 46 23.02 -5.12 0.89
CA LYS A 46 23.00 -4.48 2.22
C LYS A 46 23.43 -5.42 3.34
N GLU A 47 22.94 -6.65 3.36
CA GLU A 47 23.21 -7.61 4.43
C GLU A 47 24.58 -8.27 4.29
N ILE A 48 24.95 -8.65 3.07
CA ILE A 48 26.18 -9.41 2.81
C ILE A 48 27.38 -8.46 2.71
N LYS A 49 27.18 -7.26 2.13
CA LYS A 49 28.23 -6.30 1.76
C LYS A 49 29.36 -6.96 0.96
N PRO A 50 29.05 -7.48 -0.25
CA PRO A 50 30.04 -8.18 -1.06
C PRO A 50 31.06 -7.22 -1.68
N ASP A 51 32.27 -7.72 -1.94
CA ASP A 51 33.32 -7.04 -2.69
C ASP A 51 33.22 -7.33 -4.20
N TYR A 52 32.66 -8.50 -4.54
CA TYR A 52 32.47 -8.94 -5.92
C TYR A 52 31.02 -9.39 -6.12
N VAL A 53 30.45 -9.16 -7.30
CA VAL A 53 29.10 -9.60 -7.66
C VAL A 53 29.04 -10.08 -9.11
N ALA A 54 28.46 -11.25 -9.31
CA ALA A 54 28.16 -11.82 -10.61
C ALA A 54 26.71 -12.32 -10.67
N CYS A 55 26.12 -12.30 -11.85
CA CYS A 55 24.77 -12.80 -12.08
C CYS A 55 24.74 -13.77 -13.27
N CYS A 56 24.17 -14.95 -13.07
CA CYS A 56 24.13 -16.03 -14.04
C CYS A 56 22.71 -16.20 -14.60
N PHE A 57 22.58 -16.31 -15.92
CA PHE A 57 21.30 -16.51 -16.63
C PHE A 57 21.30 -17.77 -17.48
N ASP A 58 20.11 -18.37 -17.64
CA ASP A 58 19.90 -19.42 -18.65
C ASP A 58 19.77 -18.81 -20.06
N VAL A 59 20.42 -19.42 -21.06
CA VAL A 59 20.40 -18.92 -22.46
C VAL A 59 19.48 -19.71 -23.38
N SER A 60 19.30 -21.03 -23.16
CA SER A 60 18.56 -21.86 -24.11
C SER A 60 17.65 -22.90 -23.45
N ARG A 61 16.58 -23.29 -24.16
CA ARG A 61 15.73 -24.42 -23.77
C ARG A 61 16.39 -25.77 -24.10
N ALA A 62 17.43 -25.82 -24.92
CA ALA A 62 18.09 -27.05 -25.37
C ALA A 62 19.43 -27.22 -24.64
N THR A 63 19.39 -27.92 -23.51
CA THR A 63 20.56 -28.23 -22.69
C THR A 63 21.03 -29.66 -22.97
N PHE A 64 22.28 -29.98 -22.62
CA PHE A 64 22.80 -31.36 -22.73
C PHE A 64 21.94 -32.37 -21.95
N ARG A 65 21.34 -31.95 -20.81
CA ARG A 65 20.40 -32.77 -20.03
C ARG A 65 19.14 -33.16 -20.82
N LYS A 66 18.62 -32.27 -21.68
CA LYS A 66 17.48 -32.60 -22.56
C LYS A 66 17.87 -33.48 -23.74
N ALA A 67 19.10 -33.36 -24.23
CA ALA A 67 19.62 -34.28 -25.25
C ALA A 67 19.73 -35.71 -24.69
N GLU A 68 20.15 -35.85 -23.44
CA GLU A 68 20.32 -37.14 -22.75
C GLU A 68 19.00 -37.70 -22.17
N PHE A 69 18.08 -36.83 -21.74
CA PHE A 69 16.76 -37.22 -21.25
C PHE A 69 15.68 -36.22 -21.72
N ALA A 70 15.00 -36.54 -22.81
CA ALA A 70 14.00 -35.67 -23.45
C ALA A 70 12.87 -35.21 -22.51
N ALA A 71 12.55 -36.00 -21.48
CA ALA A 71 11.51 -35.67 -20.51
C ALA A 71 11.98 -34.71 -19.39
N TYR A 72 13.28 -34.36 -19.30
CA TYR A 72 13.81 -33.41 -18.32
C TYR A 72 13.16 -32.03 -18.48
N LYS A 73 12.57 -31.52 -17.39
CA LYS A 73 11.80 -30.26 -17.36
C LYS A 73 10.64 -30.19 -18.39
N ALA A 74 10.24 -31.30 -19.02
CA ALA A 74 9.21 -31.33 -20.06
C ALA A 74 7.79 -31.03 -19.52
N ASN A 75 7.56 -31.29 -18.24
CA ASN A 75 6.29 -31.00 -17.56
C ASN A 75 6.19 -29.55 -17.04
N ARG A 76 7.23 -28.72 -17.20
CA ARG A 76 7.16 -27.30 -16.84
C ARG A 76 6.20 -26.60 -17.80
N LYS A 77 5.10 -26.06 -17.27
CA LYS A 77 4.15 -25.25 -18.04
C LYS A 77 4.88 -24.10 -18.73
N GLU A 78 4.54 -23.82 -19.98
CA GLU A 78 5.01 -22.61 -20.65
C GLU A 78 4.62 -21.39 -19.83
N GLN A 79 5.60 -20.54 -19.55
CA GLN A 79 5.42 -19.39 -18.68
C GLN A 79 4.83 -18.22 -19.47
N PRO A 80 4.08 -17.31 -18.81
CA PRO A 80 3.44 -16.19 -19.48
C PRO A 80 4.47 -15.31 -20.22
N THR A 81 4.13 -14.85 -21.42
CA THR A 81 5.00 -13.96 -22.21
C THR A 81 5.38 -12.69 -21.44
N GLU A 82 4.49 -12.23 -20.57
CA GLU A 82 4.65 -11.07 -19.68
C GLU A 82 5.78 -11.24 -18.65
N LEU A 83 6.16 -12.48 -18.32
CA LEU A 83 7.34 -12.75 -17.49
C LEU A 83 8.62 -12.49 -18.28
N TYR A 84 8.72 -13.04 -19.49
CA TYR A 84 9.93 -12.91 -20.31
C TYR A 84 10.17 -11.47 -20.77
N GLN A 85 9.12 -10.68 -20.96
CA GLN A 85 9.22 -9.24 -21.22
C GLN A 85 9.92 -8.45 -20.11
N GLN A 86 10.06 -9.01 -18.90
CA GLN A 86 10.70 -8.35 -17.76
C GLN A 86 12.21 -8.61 -17.66
N PHE A 87 12.73 -9.64 -18.34
CA PHE A 87 14.16 -9.99 -18.30
C PHE A 87 15.08 -8.86 -18.82
N PRO A 88 14.74 -8.15 -19.93
CA PRO A 88 15.54 -7.01 -20.39
C PRO A 88 15.71 -5.90 -19.34
N TYR A 89 14.65 -5.56 -18.59
CA TYR A 89 14.73 -4.55 -17.53
C TYR A 89 15.66 -4.97 -16.39
N ILE A 90 15.72 -6.27 -16.08
CA ILE A 90 16.65 -6.78 -15.06
C ILE A 90 18.09 -6.74 -15.57
N LYS A 91 18.33 -7.07 -16.84
CA LYS A 91 19.67 -6.88 -17.45
C LYS A 91 20.08 -5.41 -17.47
N GLU A 92 19.15 -4.50 -17.75
CA GLU A 92 19.37 -3.05 -17.69
C GLU A 92 19.71 -2.57 -16.27
N LEU A 93 19.00 -3.07 -15.25
CA LEU A 93 19.30 -2.84 -13.84
C LEU A 93 20.72 -3.31 -13.48
N LEU A 94 21.06 -4.55 -13.80
CA LEU A 94 22.37 -5.13 -13.49
C LEU A 94 23.49 -4.36 -14.18
N ALA A 95 23.28 -3.94 -15.43
CA ALA A 95 24.23 -3.07 -16.15
C ALA A 95 24.38 -1.70 -15.47
N ALA A 96 23.30 -1.11 -14.95
CA ALA A 96 23.37 0.16 -14.20
C ALA A 96 24.16 0.00 -12.90
N PHE A 97 24.06 -1.16 -12.23
CA PHE A 97 24.88 -1.53 -11.07
C PHE A 97 26.29 -2.05 -11.44
N LYS A 98 26.66 -2.04 -12.73
CA LYS A 98 27.92 -2.61 -13.26
C LYS A 98 28.17 -4.07 -12.84
N VAL A 99 27.10 -4.85 -12.61
CA VAL A 99 27.22 -6.26 -12.25
C VAL A 99 27.56 -7.08 -13.50
N LYS A 100 28.57 -7.95 -13.39
CA LYS A 100 28.94 -8.85 -14.47
C LYS A 100 27.88 -9.92 -14.67
N VAL A 101 27.39 -10.05 -15.91
CA VAL A 101 26.45 -11.09 -16.31
C VAL A 101 27.19 -12.22 -17.04
N PHE A 102 26.91 -13.46 -16.66
CA PHE A 102 27.38 -14.68 -17.32
C PHE A 102 26.20 -15.47 -17.87
N GLU A 103 26.31 -15.86 -19.13
CA GLU A 103 25.29 -16.63 -19.83
C GLU A 103 25.99 -17.47 -20.91
N LEU A 104 25.69 -18.77 -21.00
CA LEU A 104 26.35 -19.71 -21.91
C LEU A 104 25.33 -20.66 -22.54
N GLU A 105 25.34 -20.78 -23.87
CA GLU A 105 24.42 -21.65 -24.59
C GLU A 105 24.67 -23.13 -24.25
N GLY A 106 23.58 -23.87 -24.01
CA GLY A 106 23.62 -25.30 -23.68
C GLY A 106 23.82 -25.62 -22.19
N TYR A 107 24.13 -24.61 -21.37
CA TYR A 107 24.32 -24.71 -19.92
C TYR A 107 23.25 -23.91 -19.17
N GLU A 108 22.87 -24.39 -17.99
CA GLU A 108 21.95 -23.71 -17.08
C GLU A 108 22.73 -22.77 -16.13
N ALA A 109 22.06 -21.80 -15.51
CA ALA A 109 22.70 -20.81 -14.63
C ALA A 109 23.43 -21.47 -13.44
N ASP A 110 22.88 -22.57 -12.91
CA ASP A 110 23.46 -23.40 -11.87
C ASP A 110 24.79 -24.06 -12.30
N ASP A 111 24.91 -24.51 -13.55
CA ASP A 111 26.17 -25.05 -14.12
C ASP A 111 27.26 -23.96 -14.20
N ILE A 112 26.88 -22.74 -14.57
CA ILE A 112 27.79 -21.59 -14.57
C ILE A 112 28.24 -21.31 -13.13
N ILE A 113 27.32 -21.27 -12.17
CA ILE A 113 27.61 -21.06 -10.74
C ILE A 113 28.54 -22.16 -10.21
N GLY A 114 28.28 -23.42 -10.53
CA GLY A 114 29.09 -24.56 -10.11
C GLY A 114 30.51 -24.51 -10.66
N THR A 115 30.66 -24.06 -11.90
CA THR A 115 31.97 -23.86 -12.54
C THR A 115 32.74 -22.70 -11.90
N ILE A 116 32.09 -21.56 -11.61
CA ILE A 116 32.71 -20.45 -10.87
C ILE A 116 33.18 -20.92 -9.49
N SER A 117 32.32 -21.62 -8.75
CA SER A 117 32.65 -22.18 -7.43
C SER A 117 33.90 -23.08 -7.50
N LYS A 118 34.00 -23.99 -8.49
CA LYS A 118 35.18 -24.85 -8.65
C LYS A 118 36.45 -24.05 -8.90
N ILE A 119 36.38 -23.06 -9.79
CA ILE A 119 37.53 -22.20 -10.10
C ILE A 119 38.02 -21.49 -8.84
N ILE A 120 37.10 -21.01 -7.99
CA ILE A 120 37.46 -20.37 -6.72
C ILE A 120 38.14 -21.36 -5.78
N ASP A 121 37.58 -22.57 -5.60
CA ASP A 121 38.16 -23.61 -4.73
C ASP A 121 39.59 -23.99 -5.16
N GLU A 122 39.84 -24.05 -6.46
CA GLU A 122 41.16 -24.33 -7.03
C GLU A 122 42.12 -23.15 -6.82
N ARG A 123 41.64 -21.92 -6.99
CA ARG A 123 42.45 -20.69 -6.85
C ARG A 123 42.75 -20.33 -5.40
N ILE A 124 41.87 -20.64 -4.45
CA ILE A 124 42.12 -20.48 -3.00
C ILE A 124 43.45 -21.15 -2.59
N LYS A 125 43.76 -22.31 -3.19
CA LYS A 125 45.01 -23.05 -2.93
C LYS A 125 46.28 -22.34 -3.44
N THR A 126 46.13 -21.38 -4.36
CA THR A 126 47.26 -20.69 -5.02
C THR A 126 47.75 -19.45 -4.27
N GLY A 127 47.07 -19.01 -3.21
CA GLY A 127 47.47 -17.84 -2.41
C GLY A 127 46.87 -16.51 -2.87
N GLY A 128 47.17 -15.43 -2.14
CA GLY A 128 46.78 -14.06 -2.48
C GLY A 128 45.33 -13.72 -2.14
N VAL A 129 44.69 -12.88 -2.96
CA VAL A 129 43.30 -12.41 -2.75
C VAL A 129 42.30 -13.55 -2.62
N TRP A 130 42.60 -14.70 -3.24
CA TRP A 130 41.76 -15.89 -3.23
C TRP A 130 41.69 -16.57 -1.87
N GLN A 131 42.77 -16.58 -1.07
CA GLN A 131 42.78 -17.23 0.26
C GLN A 131 41.82 -16.61 1.27
N GLU A 132 41.43 -15.35 1.05
CA GLU A 132 40.49 -14.63 1.91
C GLU A 132 39.09 -14.51 1.29
N LEU A 133 38.78 -15.23 0.21
CA LEU A 133 37.53 -15.07 -0.53
C LEU A 133 36.47 -16.06 -0.04
N LYS A 134 35.31 -15.53 0.38
CA LYS A 134 34.10 -16.32 0.68
C LYS A 134 33.07 -16.18 -0.43
N SER A 135 32.62 -17.28 -1.00
CA SER A 135 31.56 -17.32 -2.01
C SER A 135 30.18 -17.42 -1.34
N ILE A 136 29.23 -16.61 -1.80
CA ILE A 136 27.85 -16.65 -1.34
C ILE A 136 26.93 -16.72 -2.55
N ILE A 137 26.25 -17.85 -2.73
CA ILE A 137 25.32 -18.08 -3.82
C ILE A 137 23.93 -17.61 -3.41
N VAL A 138 23.33 -16.70 -4.17
CA VAL A 138 21.95 -16.25 -3.97
C VAL A 138 21.05 -16.98 -4.95
N SER A 139 20.26 -17.93 -4.45
CA SER A 139 19.31 -18.66 -5.28
C SER A 139 18.01 -18.98 -4.54
N GLY A 140 16.94 -19.07 -5.32
CA GLY A 140 15.69 -19.67 -4.89
C GLY A 140 15.63 -21.19 -5.11
N ASP A 141 16.62 -21.75 -5.77
CA ASP A 141 16.75 -23.18 -5.99
C ASP A 141 17.56 -23.80 -4.85
N MET A 142 17.20 -25.01 -4.45
CA MET A 142 17.91 -25.76 -3.40
C MET A 142 18.97 -26.68 -4.00
N ASP A 143 19.08 -26.74 -5.32
CA ASP A 143 20.00 -27.62 -6.04
C ASP A 143 21.44 -27.17 -5.87
N VAL A 144 21.65 -25.86 -5.76
CA VAL A 144 22.95 -25.24 -5.47
C VAL A 144 23.48 -25.58 -4.07
N LEU A 145 22.66 -26.16 -3.18
CA LEU A 145 23.15 -26.63 -1.88
C LEU A 145 24.23 -27.72 -2.02
N GLN A 146 24.29 -28.43 -3.16
CA GLN A 146 25.37 -29.40 -3.43
C GLN A 146 26.76 -28.75 -3.56
N LEU A 147 26.82 -27.43 -3.73
CA LEU A 147 28.05 -26.64 -3.86
C LEU A 147 28.53 -26.05 -2.53
N VAL A 148 27.79 -26.24 -1.44
CA VAL A 148 28.15 -25.71 -0.11
C VAL A 148 29.39 -26.44 0.41
N ASP A 149 30.37 -25.65 0.88
CA ASP A 149 31.60 -26.12 1.52
C ASP A 149 32.16 -25.06 2.48
N ASP A 150 33.38 -25.26 3.00
CA ASP A 150 34.07 -24.32 3.91
C ASP A 150 34.16 -22.87 3.38
N ASN A 151 34.15 -22.67 2.05
CA ASN A 151 34.31 -21.37 1.42
C ASN A 151 33.04 -20.89 0.70
N THR A 152 32.01 -21.73 0.60
CA THR A 152 30.78 -21.46 -0.16
C THR A 152 29.53 -21.64 0.68
N GLU A 153 28.74 -20.57 0.81
CA GLU A 153 27.43 -20.58 1.48
C GLU A 153 26.30 -20.28 0.48
N VAL A 154 25.08 -20.73 0.78
CA VAL A 154 23.89 -20.41 -0.02
C VAL A 154 22.95 -19.50 0.77
N TYR A 155 22.70 -18.30 0.24
CA TYR A 155 21.71 -17.36 0.75
C TYR A 155 20.39 -17.55 -0.01
N THR A 156 19.32 -17.89 0.71
CA THR A 156 17.99 -18.12 0.13
C THR A 156 16.88 -17.42 0.91
N LEU A 157 15.69 -17.38 0.32
CA LEU A 157 14.49 -16.80 0.92
C LEU A 157 13.55 -17.91 1.38
N LYS A 158 13.14 -17.89 2.66
CA LYS A 158 12.32 -18.93 3.29
C LYS A 158 10.83 -18.80 2.96
N LYS A 159 10.28 -17.58 3.04
CA LYS A 159 8.90 -17.26 2.64
C LYS A 159 8.84 -15.89 1.98
N GLY A 160 8.30 -15.84 0.75
CA GLY A 160 8.18 -14.60 -0.01
C GLY A 160 9.54 -13.99 -0.34
N ILE A 161 9.70 -12.69 -0.05
CA ILE A 161 10.84 -11.87 -0.49
C ILE A 161 11.59 -11.25 0.71
N SER A 162 11.10 -11.45 1.94
CA SER A 162 11.54 -10.72 3.13
C SER A 162 12.25 -11.58 4.17
N ASP A 163 11.94 -12.89 4.24
CA ASP A 163 12.50 -13.82 5.24
C ASP A 163 13.69 -14.57 4.63
N THR A 164 14.89 -14.41 5.20
CA THR A 164 16.17 -14.87 4.63
C THR A 164 16.81 -15.96 5.49
N LEU A 165 17.53 -16.87 4.84
CA LEU A 165 18.21 -18.00 5.46
C LEU A 165 19.53 -18.25 4.76
N ILE A 166 20.59 -18.52 5.51
CA ILE A 166 21.89 -18.93 5.00
C ILE A 166 22.08 -20.42 5.28
N TYR A 167 22.53 -21.17 4.28
CA TYR A 167 22.95 -22.55 4.38
C TYR A 167 24.47 -22.65 4.27
N ASP A 168 25.10 -22.97 5.40
CA ASP A 168 26.46 -23.51 5.49
C ASP A 168 26.41 -25.05 5.61
N GLU A 169 27.56 -25.71 5.71
CA GLU A 169 27.60 -27.18 5.84
C GLU A 169 26.78 -27.69 7.04
N SER A 170 26.83 -26.96 8.17
CA SER A 170 26.11 -27.33 9.39
C SER A 170 24.60 -27.25 9.21
N ALA A 171 24.09 -26.21 8.57
CA ALA A 171 22.67 -26.03 8.28
C ALA A 171 22.15 -27.07 7.27
N VAL A 172 22.98 -27.48 6.30
CA VAL A 172 22.65 -28.59 5.39
C VAL A 172 22.61 -29.92 6.17
N GLN A 173 23.60 -30.18 7.01
CA GLN A 173 23.67 -31.35 7.89
C GLN A 173 22.48 -31.42 8.85
N GLU A 174 22.06 -30.31 9.45
CA GLU A 174 20.90 -30.25 10.34
C GLU A 174 19.60 -30.58 9.57
N ARG A 175 19.45 -30.05 8.36
CA ARG A 175 18.25 -30.23 7.54
C ARG A 175 18.10 -31.65 6.98
N PHE A 176 19.19 -32.23 6.45
CA PHE A 176 19.14 -33.50 5.72
C PHE A 176 19.78 -34.67 6.49
N GLY A 177 20.66 -34.37 7.46
CA GLY A 177 21.39 -35.35 8.26
C GLY A 177 22.64 -35.92 7.59
N PHE A 178 23.13 -35.28 6.53
CA PHE A 178 24.35 -35.65 5.80
C PHE A 178 24.95 -34.42 5.08
N GLU A 179 26.21 -34.53 4.68
CA GLU A 179 27.02 -33.48 4.07
C GLU A 179 26.51 -33.05 2.68
N PRO A 180 26.73 -31.79 2.24
CA PRO A 180 26.25 -31.23 0.97
C PRO A 180 26.49 -32.11 -0.27
N LYS A 181 27.68 -32.71 -0.39
CA LYS A 181 28.06 -33.56 -1.53
C LYS A 181 27.15 -34.77 -1.73
N LYS A 182 26.44 -35.23 -0.70
CA LYS A 182 25.51 -36.37 -0.81
C LYS A 182 24.13 -35.98 -1.32
N LEU A 183 23.82 -34.68 -1.48
CA LEU A 183 22.54 -34.23 -2.03
C LEU A 183 22.28 -34.77 -3.44
N ILE A 184 23.35 -34.93 -4.23
CA ILE A 184 23.29 -35.49 -5.59
C ILE A 184 22.77 -36.93 -5.54
N ASP A 185 23.39 -37.77 -4.70
CA ASP A 185 23.01 -39.18 -4.53
C ASP A 185 21.64 -39.33 -3.86
N TYR A 186 21.30 -38.44 -2.93
CA TYR A 186 19.97 -38.37 -2.32
C TYR A 186 18.88 -38.09 -3.37
N LYS A 187 19.09 -37.11 -4.26
CA LYS A 187 18.19 -36.81 -5.37
C LYS A 187 18.14 -37.93 -6.39
N ALA A 188 19.27 -38.59 -6.66
CA ALA A 188 19.33 -39.75 -7.54
C ALA A 188 18.42 -40.90 -7.07
N LEU A 189 18.26 -41.06 -5.75
CA LEU A 189 17.39 -42.07 -5.15
C LEU A 189 15.92 -41.63 -5.09
N ARG A 190 15.65 -40.40 -4.62
CA ARG A 190 14.27 -39.88 -4.42
C ARG A 190 13.59 -39.47 -5.73
N GLY A 191 14.35 -38.94 -6.68
CA GLY A 191 13.84 -38.18 -7.82
C GLY A 191 13.42 -36.76 -7.46
N ASP A 192 13.07 -35.99 -8.49
CA ASP A 192 12.60 -34.61 -8.41
C ASP A 192 11.41 -34.40 -9.36
N ILE A 193 10.23 -34.19 -8.80
CA ILE A 193 9.00 -34.05 -9.58
C ILE A 193 8.98 -32.72 -10.36
N SER A 194 9.60 -31.65 -9.84
CA SER A 194 9.64 -30.33 -10.48
C SER A 194 10.36 -30.38 -11.82
N ASP A 195 11.47 -31.12 -11.85
CA ASP A 195 12.36 -31.23 -13.00
C ASP A 195 12.17 -32.53 -13.77
N ASN A 196 11.19 -33.32 -13.36
CA ASN A 196 10.86 -34.61 -13.93
C ASN A 196 12.04 -35.59 -13.89
N ILE A 197 12.84 -35.52 -12.82
CA ILE A 197 13.92 -36.46 -12.53
C ILE A 197 13.30 -37.72 -11.89
N PRO A 198 13.43 -38.90 -12.50
CA PRO A 198 12.62 -40.07 -12.14
C PRO A 198 12.97 -40.68 -10.78
N GLY A 199 14.24 -40.68 -10.38
CA GLY A 199 14.71 -41.37 -9.18
C GLY A 199 14.46 -42.88 -9.21
N VAL A 200 14.57 -43.54 -8.05
CA VAL A 200 14.17 -44.95 -7.90
C VAL A 200 12.71 -45.03 -7.51
N LYS A 201 11.86 -45.54 -8.40
CA LYS A 201 10.41 -45.60 -8.18
C LYS A 201 10.07 -46.37 -6.92
N GLY A 202 9.38 -45.70 -6.01
CA GLY A 202 8.96 -46.26 -4.71
C GLY A 202 9.99 -46.13 -3.60
N ILE A 203 11.04 -45.32 -3.78
CA ILE A 203 11.91 -44.78 -2.74
C ILE A 203 11.49 -43.34 -2.47
N GLY A 204 10.96 -43.06 -1.28
CA GLY A 204 10.58 -41.71 -0.86
C GLY A 204 11.70 -41.00 -0.10
N GLU A 205 11.45 -39.75 0.27
CA GLU A 205 12.37 -38.87 1.01
C GLU A 205 13.01 -39.54 2.23
N LYS A 206 12.21 -40.12 3.13
CA LYS A 206 12.73 -40.78 4.34
C LYS A 206 13.66 -41.94 4.03
N THR A 207 13.28 -42.77 3.05
CA THR A 207 14.08 -43.94 2.66
C THR A 207 15.38 -43.52 1.98
N ALA A 208 15.36 -42.50 1.13
CA ALA A 208 16.57 -41.95 0.53
C ALA A 208 17.53 -41.40 1.59
N ILE A 209 17.04 -40.66 2.60
CA ILE A 209 17.86 -40.18 3.72
C ILE A 209 18.49 -41.35 4.48
N ASP A 210 17.71 -42.35 4.85
CA ASP A 210 18.21 -43.52 5.59
C ASP A 210 19.31 -44.26 4.81
N LEU A 211 19.15 -44.42 3.49
CA LEU A 211 20.16 -45.04 2.62
C LEU A 211 21.44 -44.22 2.54
N ILE A 212 21.34 -42.91 2.35
CA ILE A 212 22.53 -42.04 2.28
C ILE A 212 23.27 -42.00 3.63
N LYS A 213 22.57 -41.97 4.76
CA LYS A 213 23.21 -42.06 6.08
C LYS A 213 23.96 -43.38 6.30
N ASN A 214 23.43 -44.49 5.78
CA ASN A 214 24.00 -45.82 5.98
C ASN A 214 25.16 -46.16 5.03
N PHE A 215 25.17 -45.61 3.82
CA PHE A 215 26.12 -45.98 2.77
C PHE A 215 27.01 -44.82 2.31
N GLY A 216 26.64 -43.58 2.63
CA GLY A 216 27.33 -42.38 2.17
C GLY A 216 27.01 -42.05 0.72
N THR A 217 27.44 -42.89 -0.22
CA THR A 217 27.32 -42.63 -1.67
C THR A 217 26.48 -43.67 -2.39
N LEU A 218 25.98 -43.31 -3.56
CA LEU A 218 25.26 -44.23 -4.44
C LEU A 218 26.14 -45.43 -4.85
N ASP A 219 27.44 -45.20 -5.07
CA ASP A 219 28.40 -46.24 -5.44
C ASP A 219 28.66 -47.23 -4.30
N ASN A 220 28.75 -46.74 -3.05
CA ASN A 220 28.88 -47.61 -1.88
C ASN A 220 27.63 -48.47 -1.68
N LEU A 221 26.44 -47.88 -1.88
CA LEU A 221 25.17 -48.60 -1.81
C LEU A 221 25.13 -49.72 -2.85
N TYR A 222 25.37 -49.42 -4.12
CA TYR A 222 25.31 -50.43 -5.17
C TYR A 222 26.45 -51.45 -5.10
N GLY A 223 27.66 -51.05 -4.73
CA GLY A 223 28.77 -51.95 -4.48
C GLY A 223 28.52 -52.91 -3.31
N PHE A 224 27.72 -52.50 -2.31
CA PHE A 224 27.23 -53.38 -1.26
C PHE A 224 26.14 -54.34 -1.78
N LEU A 225 25.15 -53.83 -2.52
CA LEU A 225 24.03 -54.62 -3.05
C LEU A 225 24.49 -55.71 -4.05
N GLU A 226 25.57 -55.47 -4.78
CA GLU A 226 26.17 -56.42 -5.73
C GLU A 226 26.82 -57.62 -5.05
N LYS A 227 27.38 -57.42 -3.85
CA LYS A 227 27.97 -58.51 -3.05
C LYS A 227 26.93 -59.46 -2.46
N ILE A 228 25.65 -59.12 -2.55
CA ILE A 228 24.54 -59.90 -1.98
C ILE A 228 23.86 -60.69 -3.10
N THR A 229 24.14 -61.98 -3.15
CA THR A 229 23.54 -62.93 -4.10
C THR A 229 22.16 -63.43 -3.63
N ASP A 230 21.95 -63.52 -2.32
CA ASP A 230 20.71 -63.97 -1.70
C ASP A 230 20.34 -63.09 -0.49
N TYR A 231 19.17 -62.44 -0.54
CA TYR A 231 18.66 -61.59 0.53
C TYR A 231 18.49 -62.37 1.84
N GLN A 232 18.04 -63.64 1.78
CA GLN A 232 17.74 -64.45 2.96
C GLN A 232 18.97 -64.77 3.81
N LYS A 233 20.18 -64.74 3.22
CA LYS A 233 21.44 -64.98 3.92
C LYS A 233 22.00 -63.77 4.66
N LYS A 234 21.45 -62.58 4.41
CA LYS A 234 21.93 -61.29 4.95
C LYS A 234 20.80 -60.44 5.55
N VAL A 235 19.70 -61.09 5.97
CA VAL A 235 18.47 -60.41 6.40
C VAL A 235 18.69 -59.44 7.54
N ASP A 236 19.46 -59.84 8.55
CA ASP A 236 19.69 -59.00 9.74
C ASP A 236 20.53 -57.77 9.38
N GLU A 237 21.60 -57.95 8.61
CA GLU A 237 22.46 -56.86 8.11
C GLU A 237 21.70 -55.87 7.20
N LEU A 238 20.78 -56.37 6.36
CA LEU A 238 19.95 -55.54 5.48
C LEU A 238 18.85 -54.80 6.23
N LYS A 239 18.22 -55.44 7.24
CA LYS A 239 17.22 -54.82 8.10
C LYS A 239 17.81 -53.69 8.94
N ASP A 240 19.01 -53.88 9.50
CA ASP A 240 19.71 -52.84 10.27
C ASP A 240 20.03 -51.62 9.39
N LYS A 241 20.37 -51.85 8.12
CA LYS A 241 20.58 -50.81 7.10
C LYS A 241 19.28 -50.28 6.46
N LYS A 242 18.12 -50.67 7.01
CA LYS A 242 16.76 -50.30 6.59
C LYS A 242 16.38 -50.66 5.15
N ILE A 243 17.01 -51.69 4.60
CA ILE A 243 16.70 -52.23 3.28
C ILE A 243 15.75 -53.42 3.46
N THR A 244 14.46 -53.21 3.17
CA THR A 244 13.45 -54.28 3.15
C THR A 244 13.54 -55.09 1.84
N PRO A 245 12.90 -56.28 1.73
CA PRO A 245 12.92 -57.07 0.50
C PRO A 245 12.38 -56.29 -0.72
N SER A 246 11.36 -55.45 -0.51
CA SER A 246 10.80 -54.58 -1.54
C SER A 246 11.78 -53.50 -1.99
N ILE A 247 12.47 -52.86 -1.04
CA ILE A 247 13.48 -51.82 -1.33
C ILE A 247 14.68 -52.45 -2.05
N PHE A 248 15.16 -53.61 -1.61
CA PHE A 248 16.25 -54.34 -2.24
C PHE A 248 15.97 -54.66 -3.70
N LYS A 249 14.77 -55.19 -4.00
CA LYS A 249 14.32 -55.47 -5.36
C LYS A 249 14.28 -54.20 -6.22
N LYS A 250 13.64 -53.14 -5.72
CA LYS A 250 13.54 -51.84 -6.42
C LYS A 250 14.90 -51.24 -6.75
N LEU A 251 15.85 -51.25 -5.80
CA LEU A 251 17.18 -50.71 -5.99
C LEU A 251 17.94 -51.50 -7.08
N LYS A 252 17.92 -52.84 -7.04
CA LYS A 252 18.59 -53.68 -8.06
C LYS A 252 18.00 -53.49 -9.46
N GLU A 253 16.67 -53.52 -9.60
CA GLU A 253 16.00 -53.41 -10.90
C GLU A 253 16.16 -52.02 -11.54
N GLN A 254 16.31 -50.97 -10.74
CA GLN A 254 16.35 -49.59 -11.20
C GLN A 254 17.74 -48.93 -11.04
N LYS A 255 18.81 -49.72 -10.96
CA LYS A 255 20.20 -49.22 -10.86
C LYS A 255 20.50 -48.19 -11.95
N LYS A 256 20.21 -48.51 -13.21
CA LYS A 256 20.47 -47.61 -14.36
C LYS A 256 19.74 -46.26 -14.20
N THR A 257 18.49 -46.29 -13.73
CA THR A 257 17.68 -45.09 -13.50
C THR A 257 18.24 -44.22 -12.37
N ALA A 258 18.75 -44.83 -11.30
CA ALA A 258 19.41 -44.10 -10.22
C ALA A 258 20.65 -43.35 -10.73
N TYR A 259 21.53 -44.01 -11.49
CA TYR A 259 22.72 -43.37 -12.06
C TYR A 259 22.38 -42.30 -13.10
N GLN A 260 21.35 -42.50 -13.92
CA GLN A 260 20.85 -41.47 -14.83
C GLN A 260 20.30 -40.26 -14.06
N SER A 261 19.57 -40.50 -12.97
CA SER A 261 19.05 -39.43 -12.11
C SER A 261 20.16 -38.68 -11.38
N ARG A 262 21.27 -39.35 -11.03
CA ARG A 262 22.48 -38.73 -10.49
C ARG A 262 23.07 -37.73 -11.47
N MET A 263 23.27 -38.15 -12.73
CA MET A 263 23.79 -37.27 -13.79
C MET A 263 22.87 -36.07 -14.05
N LEU A 264 21.54 -36.28 -14.08
CA LEU A 264 20.60 -35.17 -14.29
C LEU A 264 20.57 -34.17 -13.13
N SER A 265 20.86 -34.61 -11.90
CA SER A 265 20.83 -33.77 -10.68
C SER A 265 22.16 -33.10 -10.36
N GLU A 266 23.25 -33.58 -10.95
CA GLU A 266 24.60 -33.08 -10.70
C GLU A 266 24.81 -31.76 -11.47
N ILE A 267 25.24 -30.72 -10.74
CA ILE A 267 25.63 -29.45 -11.33
C ILE A 267 26.99 -29.63 -12.02
N VAL A 268 27.06 -29.25 -13.29
CA VAL A 268 28.30 -29.31 -14.06
C VAL A 268 29.23 -28.20 -13.59
N ARG A 269 30.50 -28.54 -13.34
CA ARG A 269 31.51 -27.59 -12.79
C ARG A 269 32.67 -27.31 -13.75
N ASP A 270 32.55 -27.66 -15.02
CA ASP A 270 33.57 -27.49 -16.05
C ASP A 270 33.03 -26.86 -17.35
N ALA A 271 32.01 -26.00 -17.21
CA ALA A 271 31.46 -25.27 -18.35
C ALA A 271 32.55 -24.41 -19.05
N PRO A 272 32.64 -24.41 -20.39
CA PRO A 272 33.75 -23.81 -21.13
C PRO A 272 33.59 -22.29 -21.26
N PHE A 273 33.85 -21.53 -20.20
CA PHE A 273 33.93 -20.07 -20.26
C PHE A 273 35.11 -19.52 -19.47
N LYS A 274 35.51 -18.29 -19.82
CA LYS A 274 36.59 -17.58 -19.13
C LYS A 274 36.02 -16.81 -17.95
N PHE A 275 36.44 -17.20 -16.75
CA PHE A 275 36.14 -16.48 -15.51
C PHE A 275 37.25 -15.48 -15.17
N ASP A 276 36.84 -14.27 -14.80
CA ASP A 276 37.72 -13.21 -14.31
C ASP A 276 37.07 -12.55 -13.09
N LEU A 277 37.72 -12.69 -11.93
CA LEU A 277 37.22 -12.17 -10.66
C LEU A 277 37.28 -10.63 -10.62
N ASP A 278 38.29 -10.02 -11.25
CA ASP A 278 38.44 -8.56 -11.24
C ASP A 278 37.31 -7.88 -12.02
N ALA A 279 36.85 -8.51 -13.10
CA ALA A 279 35.67 -8.08 -13.84
C ALA A 279 34.36 -8.18 -13.04
N CYS A 280 34.37 -8.85 -11.87
CA CYS A 280 33.22 -8.98 -10.98
C CYS A 280 33.28 -8.02 -9.78
N GLN A 281 34.28 -7.15 -9.68
CA GLN A 281 34.36 -6.17 -8.58
C GLN A 281 33.13 -5.28 -8.58
N ILE A 282 32.51 -5.09 -7.41
CA ILE A 282 31.44 -4.10 -7.29
C ILE A 282 32.07 -2.70 -7.22
N GLU A 283 32.08 -2.02 -8.35
CA GLU A 283 32.56 -0.64 -8.44
C GLU A 283 31.53 0.36 -7.91
N ASN A 284 31.94 1.63 -7.79
CA ASN A 284 30.99 2.74 -7.73
C ASN A 284 30.19 2.76 -9.05
N PHE A 285 29.00 2.17 -8.98
CA PHE A 285 28.06 2.13 -10.09
C PHE A 285 27.36 3.47 -10.27
N ASP A 286 26.72 3.67 -11.43
CA ASP A 286 26.08 4.95 -11.75
C ASP A 286 24.76 5.10 -10.99
N THR A 287 24.84 5.68 -9.79
CA THR A 287 23.67 5.87 -8.92
C THR A 287 22.61 6.75 -9.58
N GLU A 288 22.99 7.76 -10.38
CA GLU A 288 22.00 8.60 -11.08
C GLU A 288 21.20 7.80 -12.08
N LYS A 289 21.86 6.94 -12.85
CA LYS A 289 21.21 6.02 -13.77
C LYS A 289 20.30 5.05 -13.04
N VAL A 290 20.74 4.47 -11.92
CA VAL A 290 19.89 3.58 -11.09
C VAL A 290 18.66 4.32 -10.55
N ILE A 291 18.83 5.54 -10.01
CA ILE A 291 17.72 6.38 -9.52
C ILE A 291 16.75 6.70 -10.67
N GLY A 292 17.27 7.02 -11.86
CA GLY A 292 16.49 7.25 -13.07
C GLY A 292 15.60 6.06 -13.40
N LEU A 293 16.19 4.86 -13.47
CA LEU A 293 15.44 3.61 -13.70
C LEU A 293 14.35 3.39 -12.65
N PHE A 294 14.66 3.62 -11.37
CA PHE A 294 13.67 3.42 -10.30
C PHE A 294 12.52 4.43 -10.41
N ARG A 295 12.80 5.68 -10.77
CA ARG A 295 11.77 6.69 -11.01
C ARG A 295 10.90 6.35 -12.22
N ASP A 296 11.48 5.79 -13.27
CA ASP A 296 10.75 5.38 -14.47
C ASP A 296 9.86 4.17 -14.21
N TRP A 297 10.33 3.25 -13.37
CA TRP A 297 9.60 2.04 -12.99
C TRP A 297 8.68 2.21 -11.77
N ASN A 298 8.56 3.42 -11.20
CA ASN A 298 7.81 3.72 -9.97
C ASN A 298 8.33 2.99 -8.71
N PHE A 299 9.61 2.67 -8.64
CA PHE A 299 10.26 1.99 -7.52
C PHE A 299 10.80 2.98 -6.47
N ASN A 300 10.07 4.07 -6.21
CA ASN A 300 10.49 5.16 -5.34
C ASN A 300 10.88 4.67 -3.92
N SER A 301 10.16 3.66 -3.42
CA SER A 301 10.42 3.03 -2.12
C SER A 301 11.74 2.24 -2.03
N LEU A 302 12.34 1.87 -3.17
CA LEU A 302 13.61 1.13 -3.22
C LEU A 302 14.81 2.05 -3.32
N ILE A 303 14.62 3.33 -3.67
CA ILE A 303 15.74 4.25 -3.91
C ILE A 303 16.54 4.47 -2.62
N GLY A 304 15.87 4.63 -1.47
CA GLY A 304 16.52 4.72 -0.17
C GLY A 304 17.25 3.43 0.29
N LYS A 305 17.18 2.35 -0.50
CA LYS A 305 17.87 1.08 -0.24
C LYS A 305 19.08 0.87 -1.16
N ILE A 306 19.35 1.78 -2.09
CA ILE A 306 20.51 1.71 -2.98
C ILE A 306 21.80 1.93 -2.16
N PRO A 307 22.77 1.00 -2.18
CA PRO A 307 24.09 1.23 -1.60
C PRO A 307 24.71 2.50 -2.19
N GLN A 308 25.41 3.31 -1.40
CA GLN A 308 26.04 4.56 -1.89
C GLN A 308 25.09 5.68 -2.35
N ALA A 309 23.76 5.49 -2.35
CA ALA A 309 22.83 6.61 -2.53
C ALA A 309 23.07 7.71 -1.47
N GLU A 310 23.47 7.31 -0.26
CA GLU A 310 23.89 8.24 0.78
C GLU A 310 25.14 9.04 0.36
N SER A 311 26.18 8.41 -0.22
CA SER A 311 27.44 9.08 -0.61
C SER A 311 27.36 9.97 -1.85
N MET A 312 26.56 9.64 -2.88
CA MET A 312 26.37 10.54 -4.03
C MET A 312 25.43 11.71 -3.72
N MET A 313 24.49 11.53 -2.80
CA MET A 313 23.74 12.64 -2.20
C MET A 313 24.69 13.60 -1.46
N TYR A 314 25.78 13.08 -0.88
CA TYR A 314 26.86 13.87 -0.29
C TYR A 314 27.83 14.48 -1.32
N GLU A 315 28.09 13.84 -2.48
CA GLU A 315 28.98 14.40 -3.52
C GLU A 315 28.32 15.49 -4.39
N LYS A 316 27.02 15.41 -4.68
CA LYS A 316 26.27 16.56 -5.25
C LYS A 316 26.16 17.75 -4.28
N GLN A 317 26.48 17.53 -3.00
CA GLN A 317 26.69 18.56 -1.98
C GLN A 317 28.16 19.03 -1.90
N GLY A 318 28.99 18.69 -2.89
CA GLY A 318 30.43 18.95 -2.96
C GLY A 318 30.85 20.42 -3.15
N ASN A 319 30.54 21.25 -2.15
CA ASN A 319 31.51 22.14 -1.51
C ASN A 319 31.31 22.20 0.03
N ILE A 320 30.47 21.33 0.60
CA ILE A 320 30.13 21.31 2.03
C ILE A 320 30.69 20.06 2.73
N PHE A 321 30.94 18.96 2.01
CA PHE A 321 31.28 17.67 2.63
C PHE A 321 32.75 17.40 2.98
N ASP A 322 33.70 18.22 2.50
CA ASP A 322 35.07 18.21 3.06
C ASP A 322 35.09 18.73 4.53
N LYS A 323 34.02 19.38 5.00
CA LYS A 323 33.81 19.68 6.43
C LYS A 323 33.10 18.58 7.22
N LEU A 324 32.58 17.52 6.56
CA LEU A 324 31.75 16.51 7.20
C LEU A 324 32.44 15.14 7.42
N LYS A 325 33.63 14.90 6.85
CA LYS A 325 34.47 13.76 7.28
C LYS A 325 35.11 13.97 8.66
N THR A 326 35.27 15.22 9.10
CA THR A 326 35.54 15.55 10.52
C THR A 326 34.30 15.33 11.40
N HIS A 327 33.07 15.37 10.87
CA HIS A 327 31.85 15.30 11.67
C HIS A 327 31.51 13.92 12.24
N ASN A 328 31.81 12.79 11.60
CA ASN A 328 31.46 11.49 12.22
C ASN A 328 32.36 11.10 13.40
N SER A 329 33.55 11.70 13.53
CA SER A 329 34.36 11.65 14.76
C SER A 329 34.11 12.83 15.71
N GLU A 330 33.49 13.93 15.25
CA GLU A 330 33.10 15.11 16.03
C GLU A 330 31.60 15.16 16.40
N LEU A 331 30.81 14.14 16.08
CA LEU A 331 29.38 14.04 16.42
C LEU A 331 29.13 13.94 17.94
N LYS A 332 30.20 13.88 18.76
CA LYS A 332 30.12 14.02 20.22
C LYS A 332 30.42 15.44 20.72
N SER A 333 30.75 16.39 19.85
CA SER A 333 31.22 17.73 20.27
C SER A 333 30.58 18.94 19.54
N ASN A 334 29.76 18.75 18.49
CA ASN A 334 29.18 19.87 17.70
C ASN A 334 27.63 20.00 17.73
N GLU A 335 26.94 19.38 18.68
CA GLU A 335 25.47 19.22 18.70
C GLU A 335 24.60 20.50 18.82
N ARG A 336 25.18 21.71 18.88
CA ARG A 336 24.44 22.97 19.13
C ARG A 336 24.69 24.09 18.12
N LYS A 337 25.25 23.79 16.94
CA LYS A 337 25.49 24.82 15.91
C LYS A 337 24.34 24.89 14.92
N ILE A 338 23.85 26.10 14.64
CA ILE A 338 22.86 26.34 13.58
C ILE A 338 23.51 26.15 12.20
N LYS A 339 22.84 25.43 11.29
CA LYS A 339 23.27 25.21 9.90
C LYS A 339 23.41 26.55 9.17
N GLU A 340 24.33 26.61 8.21
CA GLU A 340 24.52 27.80 7.38
C GLU A 340 23.23 28.15 6.63
N GLY A 341 22.85 29.44 6.61
CA GLY A 341 21.58 29.90 6.03
C GLY A 341 20.38 29.84 6.97
N TYR A 342 20.44 29.06 8.06
CA TYR A 342 19.36 28.96 9.05
C TYR A 342 19.58 29.93 10.21
N ASN A 343 18.48 30.45 10.76
CA ASN A 343 18.51 31.53 11.74
C ASN A 343 17.62 31.21 12.94
N LEU A 344 18.23 31.01 14.11
CA LEU A 344 17.50 30.90 15.38
C LEU A 344 17.20 32.30 15.94
N VAL A 345 15.91 32.61 16.11
CA VAL A 345 15.38 33.88 16.61
C VAL A 345 15.18 33.83 18.13
N ASP A 346 16.28 33.67 18.88
CA ASP A 346 16.28 33.48 20.35
C ASP A 346 16.58 34.75 21.17
N THR A 347 16.72 35.92 20.52
CA THR A 347 16.87 37.21 21.21
C THR A 347 15.92 38.27 20.64
N LYS A 348 15.64 39.32 21.43
CA LYS A 348 14.77 40.42 21.03
C LYS A 348 15.29 41.16 19.80
N GLU A 349 16.60 41.34 19.69
CA GLU A 349 17.25 41.98 18.55
C GLU A 349 17.05 41.16 17.28
N LYS A 350 17.27 39.83 17.37
CA LYS A 350 17.02 38.92 16.25
C LYS A 350 15.56 38.89 15.85
N TYR A 351 14.63 38.92 16.81
CA TYR A 351 13.20 38.98 16.54
C TYR A 351 12.82 40.26 15.77
N ASN A 352 13.28 41.42 16.22
CA ASN A 352 13.01 42.68 15.54
C ASN A 352 13.60 42.69 14.11
N GLN A 353 14.76 42.09 13.90
CA GLN A 353 15.35 41.93 12.57
C GLN A 353 14.53 40.98 11.69
N PHE A 354 14.11 39.84 12.24
CA PHE A 354 13.26 38.85 11.59
C PHE A 354 11.93 39.47 11.16
N ILE A 355 11.20 40.13 12.05
CA ILE A 355 9.91 40.77 11.73
C ILE A 355 10.06 41.81 10.62
N LYS A 356 11.10 42.67 10.68
CA LYS A 356 11.37 43.65 9.60
C LYS A 356 11.61 43.00 8.24
N LYS A 357 12.16 41.79 8.20
CA LYS A 357 12.34 41.02 6.97
C LYS A 357 11.04 40.35 6.54
N LEU A 358 10.31 39.75 7.48
CA LEU A 358 9.05 39.06 7.24
C LEU A 358 7.97 40.00 6.69
N GLN A 359 7.85 41.22 7.24
CA GLN A 359 6.90 42.25 6.80
C GLN A 359 7.07 42.66 5.32
N LYS A 360 8.25 42.44 4.72
CA LYS A 360 8.50 42.75 3.30
C LYS A 360 8.03 41.62 2.38
N GLN A 361 7.77 40.43 2.91
CA GLN A 361 7.39 39.28 2.12
C GLN A 361 5.90 39.32 1.81
N LYS A 362 5.56 39.03 0.55
CA LYS A 362 4.17 38.83 0.10
C LYS A 362 3.75 37.36 0.18
N ILE A 363 4.73 36.46 0.26
CA ILE A 363 4.55 35.03 0.32
C ILE A 363 5.71 34.42 1.11
N PHE A 364 5.43 33.43 1.95
CA PHE A 364 6.44 32.63 2.64
C PHE A 364 5.90 31.24 2.97
N ALA A 365 6.80 30.26 3.08
CA ALA A 365 6.55 28.98 3.70
C ALA A 365 6.59 29.13 5.24
N LEU A 366 5.72 28.40 5.92
CA LEU A 366 5.70 28.27 7.37
C LEU A 366 5.52 26.80 7.76
N ASP A 367 5.99 26.47 8.96
CA ASP A 367 5.82 25.17 9.59
C ASP A 367 5.83 25.33 11.12
N THR A 368 5.20 24.41 11.84
CA THR A 368 4.99 24.48 13.29
C THR A 368 5.54 23.26 14.01
N GLU A 369 6.19 23.52 15.15
CA GLU A 369 6.73 22.46 16.01
C GLU A 369 5.94 22.37 17.31
N THR A 370 5.73 21.15 17.81
CA THR A 370 4.83 20.87 18.94
C THR A 370 5.40 19.84 19.92
N ASP A 371 4.81 19.75 21.11
CA ASP A 371 5.17 18.73 22.12
C ASP A 371 4.45 17.38 21.91
N GLY A 372 3.77 17.20 20.78
CA GLY A 372 3.11 15.96 20.35
C GLY A 372 2.20 16.14 19.14
N LEU A 373 1.52 15.06 18.72
CA LEU A 373 0.78 15.00 17.45
C LEU A 373 -0.71 15.37 17.54
N ASP A 374 -1.27 15.61 18.74
CA ASP A 374 -2.67 15.99 18.90
C ASP A 374 -2.78 17.53 18.93
N PRO A 375 -3.29 18.18 17.86
CA PRO A 375 -3.23 19.62 17.75
C PRO A 375 -4.13 20.38 18.74
N PHE A 376 -5.06 19.69 19.40
CA PHE A 376 -5.97 20.29 20.37
C PHE A 376 -5.48 20.13 21.82
N LYS A 377 -4.54 19.20 22.07
CA LYS A 377 -3.98 18.94 23.42
C LYS A 377 -2.53 19.39 23.56
N ASN A 378 -1.76 19.31 22.47
CA ASN A 378 -0.34 19.62 22.46
C ASN A 378 -0.09 21.12 22.27
N LYS A 379 1.05 21.60 22.79
CA LYS A 379 1.42 23.01 22.78
C LYS A 379 2.35 23.32 21.62
N LEU A 380 2.14 24.49 21.01
CA LEU A 380 3.09 25.09 20.08
C LEU A 380 4.42 25.38 20.78
N ILE A 381 5.51 24.91 20.18
CA ILE A 381 6.88 25.06 20.66
C ILE A 381 7.64 26.11 19.85
N GLY A 382 7.36 26.25 18.56
CA GLY A 382 8.01 27.22 17.70
C GLY A 382 7.43 27.21 16.28
N ILE A 383 7.77 28.25 15.53
CA ILE A 383 7.32 28.42 14.14
C ILE A 383 8.55 28.70 13.27
N SER A 384 8.69 27.97 12.17
CA SER A 384 9.72 28.22 11.17
C SER A 384 9.15 28.91 9.93
N PHE A 385 10.02 29.61 9.21
CA PHE A 385 9.66 30.40 8.04
C PHE A 385 10.75 30.32 6.97
N ALA A 386 10.36 30.24 5.70
CA ALA A 386 11.27 30.35 4.56
C ALA A 386 10.60 31.10 3.40
N TRP A 387 11.35 31.95 2.69
CA TRP A 387 10.88 32.65 1.48
C TRP A 387 11.95 32.68 0.39
N LYS A 388 13.00 31.87 0.58
CA LYS A 388 14.14 31.75 -0.30
C LYS A 388 14.84 30.42 -0.02
N LYS A 389 15.24 29.72 -1.09
CA LYS A 389 16.00 28.47 -1.00
C LYS A 389 17.24 28.63 -0.11
N GLU A 390 17.46 27.66 0.77
CA GLU A 390 18.59 27.57 1.70
C GLU A 390 18.65 28.72 2.74
N GLU A 391 17.56 29.46 2.93
CA GLU A 391 17.43 30.50 3.96
C GLU A 391 16.12 30.32 4.73
N ALA A 392 16.24 30.05 6.04
CA ALA A 392 15.08 29.84 6.91
C ALA A 392 15.30 30.42 8.31
N TRP A 393 14.19 30.66 9.01
CA TRP A 393 14.14 31.35 10.30
C TRP A 393 13.27 30.56 11.25
N TYR A 394 13.77 30.22 12.43
CA TYR A 394 13.01 29.54 13.48
C TYR A 394 12.79 30.47 14.66
N SER A 395 11.53 30.70 15.00
CA SER A 395 11.07 31.50 16.12
C SER A 395 10.52 30.60 17.23
N PRO A 396 11.31 30.28 18.28
CA PRO A 396 10.82 29.50 19.42
C PRO A 396 9.76 30.27 20.21
N MET A 397 8.81 29.53 20.77
CA MET A 397 7.85 30.01 21.77
C MET A 397 8.48 30.00 23.18
N GLU A 398 7.89 30.73 24.13
CA GLU A 398 8.43 30.89 25.48
C GLU A 398 8.58 29.58 26.25
N ASN A 399 7.67 28.62 26.00
CA ASN A 399 7.67 27.30 26.62
C ASN A 399 8.88 26.43 26.22
N GLN A 400 9.62 26.76 25.16
CA GLN A 400 10.80 26.01 24.69
C GLN A 400 12.13 26.52 25.28
N LYS A 401 12.20 26.80 26.59
CA LYS A 401 13.41 27.36 27.24
C LYS A 401 14.00 28.56 26.46
N SER A 402 13.17 29.33 25.77
CA SER A 402 13.60 30.50 25.03
C SER A 402 14.25 31.50 25.99
N LYS A 403 15.33 32.16 25.54
CA LYS A 403 15.97 33.23 26.33
C LYS A 403 15.11 34.50 26.36
N ILE A 404 14.09 34.58 25.50
CA ILE A 404 13.16 35.69 25.46
C ILE A 404 12.03 35.43 26.47
N LYS A 405 11.97 36.26 27.52
CA LYS A 405 10.87 36.27 28.50
C LYS A 405 9.90 37.40 28.17
N ASN A 406 8.59 37.14 28.28
CA ASN A 406 7.50 38.08 28.01
C ASN A 406 7.52 38.66 26.58
N GLN A 407 7.78 37.80 25.60
CA GLN A 407 7.81 38.15 24.19
C GLN A 407 6.41 38.53 23.69
N ASN A 408 6.30 39.73 23.12
CA ASN A 408 5.07 40.15 22.46
C ASN A 408 5.07 39.66 21.01
N TYR A 409 4.21 38.68 20.70
CA TYR A 409 4.04 38.15 19.35
C TYR A 409 3.01 38.93 18.49
N GLY A 410 2.57 40.12 18.92
CA GLY A 410 1.50 40.88 18.25
C GLY A 410 1.82 41.27 16.79
N GLU A 411 3.08 41.59 16.48
CA GLU A 411 3.50 41.85 15.09
C GLU A 411 3.43 40.58 14.23
N LEU A 412 3.91 39.46 14.77
CA LEU A 412 3.80 38.16 14.09
C LEU A 412 2.34 37.75 13.88
N ALA A 413 1.50 37.89 14.90
CA ALA A 413 0.08 37.61 14.82
C ALA A 413 -0.61 38.47 13.75
N SER A 414 -0.24 39.74 13.63
CA SER A 414 -0.77 40.64 12.60
C SER A 414 -0.39 40.17 11.18
N ILE A 415 0.84 39.68 10.99
CA ILE A 415 1.32 39.15 9.70
C ILE A 415 0.59 37.84 9.34
N LEU A 416 0.42 36.94 10.31
CA LEU A 416 -0.29 35.68 10.10
C LEU A 416 -1.77 35.93 9.76
N ALA A 417 -2.40 36.93 10.38
CA ALA A 417 -3.79 37.30 10.16
C ALA A 417 -4.04 38.10 8.86
N ASP A 418 -3.00 38.60 8.19
CA ASP A 418 -3.16 39.34 6.93
C ASP A 418 -3.40 38.40 5.74
N GLU A 419 -4.61 38.47 5.16
CA GLU A 419 -5.01 37.68 3.99
C GLU A 419 -4.22 37.98 2.71
N LYS A 420 -3.59 39.16 2.61
CA LYS A 420 -2.80 39.57 1.44
C LYS A 420 -1.42 38.93 1.43
N ILE A 421 -0.95 38.48 2.59
CA ILE A 421 0.31 37.77 2.73
C ILE A 421 0.01 36.29 2.58
N LYS A 422 0.55 35.67 1.52
CA LYS A 422 0.31 34.29 1.15
C LYS A 422 1.15 33.32 1.99
N LYS A 423 0.54 32.25 2.48
CA LYS A 423 1.19 31.23 3.31
C LYS A 423 1.28 29.93 2.52
N VAL A 424 2.49 29.40 2.47
CA VAL A 424 2.81 28.08 1.90
C VAL A 424 3.12 27.14 3.05
N GLY A 425 2.76 25.87 2.94
CA GLY A 425 3.12 24.87 3.95
C GLY A 425 3.09 23.45 3.41
N HIS A 426 3.28 22.49 4.32
CA HIS A 426 3.12 21.08 4.05
C HIS A 426 2.16 20.51 5.10
N ASN A 427 0.96 20.08 4.69
CA ASN A 427 -0.10 19.72 5.65
C ASN A 427 -0.54 20.90 6.54
N LEU A 428 -0.81 22.04 5.91
CA LEU A 428 -1.19 23.32 6.54
C LEU A 428 -2.39 23.24 7.48
N LYS A 429 -3.22 22.20 7.38
CA LYS A 429 -4.33 21.97 8.31
C LYS A 429 -3.83 21.81 9.74
N PHE A 430 -2.76 21.02 9.93
CA PHE A 430 -2.16 20.81 11.25
C PHE A 430 -1.57 22.11 11.82
N ASP A 431 -0.81 22.85 10.99
CA ASP A 431 -0.25 24.15 11.38
C ASP A 431 -1.34 25.13 11.78
N LEU A 432 -2.44 25.17 11.01
CA LEU A 432 -3.59 26.02 11.29
C LEU A 432 -4.23 25.67 12.65
N GLU A 433 -4.49 24.38 12.91
CA GLU A 433 -5.10 23.91 14.16
C GLU A 433 -4.24 24.24 15.38
N ILE A 434 -2.92 24.03 15.28
CA ILE A 434 -1.96 24.36 16.34
C ILE A 434 -1.88 25.87 16.58
N LEU A 435 -1.76 26.66 15.51
CA LEU A 435 -1.65 28.12 15.61
C LEU A 435 -2.91 28.74 16.20
N GLU A 436 -4.09 28.30 15.78
CA GLU A 436 -5.36 28.76 16.33
C GLU A 436 -5.55 28.36 17.80
N THR A 437 -5.13 27.14 18.18
CA THR A 437 -5.13 26.70 19.58
C THR A 437 -4.16 27.52 20.43
N ALA A 438 -3.05 27.96 19.85
CA ALA A 438 -2.11 28.90 20.47
C ALA A 438 -2.59 30.37 20.45
N GLY A 439 -3.77 30.65 19.88
CA GLY A 439 -4.38 31.99 19.87
C GLY A 439 -3.99 32.88 18.69
N PHE A 440 -3.31 32.35 17.67
CA PHE A 440 -3.02 33.07 16.43
C PHE A 440 -4.17 32.94 15.45
N GLN A 441 -4.57 34.05 14.83
CA GLN A 441 -5.42 34.01 13.65
C GLN A 441 -4.54 33.87 12.41
N VAL A 442 -4.80 32.86 11.58
CA VAL A 442 -4.06 32.63 10.34
C VAL A 442 -5.01 32.81 9.15
N LYS A 443 -4.62 33.64 8.20
CA LYS A 443 -5.31 33.86 6.93
C LYS A 443 -4.34 33.83 5.77
N GLY A 444 -4.85 33.82 4.54
CA GLY A 444 -4.03 33.87 3.33
C GLY A 444 -3.32 32.54 3.04
N LEU A 445 -3.90 31.41 3.44
CA LEU A 445 -3.44 30.10 2.97
C LEU A 445 -3.47 30.10 1.44
N TYR A 446 -2.37 29.72 0.82
CA TYR A 446 -2.19 29.84 -0.62
C TYR A 446 -1.77 28.53 -1.28
N PHE A 447 -0.84 27.78 -0.67
CA PHE A 447 -0.31 26.58 -1.29
C PHE A 447 0.11 25.55 -0.25
N ASP A 448 -0.44 24.33 -0.36
CA ASP A 448 -0.02 23.19 0.42
C ASP A 448 0.69 22.18 -0.49
N THR A 449 1.97 21.92 -0.22
CA THR A 449 2.81 21.04 -1.05
C THR A 449 2.35 19.58 -1.04
N MET A 450 1.72 19.11 0.05
CA MET A 450 1.13 17.77 0.14
C MET A 450 -0.08 17.67 -0.80
N ILE A 451 -0.96 18.66 -0.78
CA ILE A 451 -2.15 18.72 -1.66
C ILE A 451 -1.74 18.87 -3.12
N ALA A 452 -0.79 19.76 -3.42
CA ALA A 452 -0.31 19.95 -4.79
C ALA A 452 0.30 18.66 -5.36
N SER A 453 1.10 17.96 -4.57
CA SER A 453 1.64 16.64 -4.94
C SER A 453 0.53 15.62 -5.20
N TYR A 454 -0.51 15.62 -4.37
CA TYR A 454 -1.68 14.76 -4.54
C TYR A 454 -2.45 15.06 -5.83
N LEU A 455 -2.69 16.32 -6.17
CA LEU A 455 -3.38 16.68 -7.42
C LEU A 455 -2.59 16.23 -8.65
N LEU A 456 -1.26 16.31 -8.61
CA LEU A 456 -0.38 15.85 -9.69
C LEU A 456 -0.29 14.33 -9.78
N ASN A 457 -0.43 13.61 -8.65
CA ASN A 457 -0.25 12.16 -8.60
C ASN A 457 -1.24 11.47 -7.63
N PRO A 458 -2.56 11.50 -7.88
CA PRO A 458 -3.58 11.03 -6.93
C PRO A 458 -3.60 9.50 -6.74
N GLY A 459 -2.83 8.75 -7.54
CA GLY A 459 -2.69 7.30 -7.43
C GLY A 459 -1.69 6.83 -6.37
N THR A 460 -0.78 7.71 -5.91
CA THR A 460 0.12 7.40 -4.80
C THR A 460 -0.49 7.85 -3.47
N ARG A 461 0.03 7.32 -2.36
CA ARG A 461 -0.28 7.78 -1.00
C ARG A 461 0.92 8.41 -0.30
N GLN A 462 2.06 8.47 -0.98
CA GLN A 462 3.33 8.90 -0.40
C GLN A 462 3.55 10.40 -0.62
N HIS A 463 2.72 11.21 0.03
CA HIS A 463 2.76 12.67 -0.09
C HIS A 463 3.46 13.37 1.07
N GLY A 464 4.04 12.65 2.04
CA GLY A 464 4.77 13.25 3.16
C GLY A 464 6.06 13.95 2.74
N LEU A 465 6.47 14.95 3.51
CA LEU A 465 7.56 15.87 3.19
C LEU A 465 8.86 15.15 2.83
N ASP A 466 9.30 14.20 3.66
CA ASP A 466 10.53 13.43 3.43
C ASP A 466 10.54 12.73 2.06
N ASN A 467 9.43 12.09 1.72
CA ASN A 467 9.31 11.38 0.46
C ASN A 467 9.26 12.34 -0.73
N LEU A 468 8.57 13.49 -0.58
CA LEU A 468 8.52 14.50 -1.65
C LEU A 468 9.87 15.17 -1.85
N ALA A 469 10.55 15.57 -0.78
CA ALA A 469 11.90 16.11 -0.83
C ALA A 469 12.84 15.16 -1.59
N PHE A 470 12.71 13.86 -1.31
CA PHE A 470 13.51 12.84 -1.94
C PHE A 470 13.17 12.64 -3.41
N VAL A 471 11.89 12.42 -3.75
CA VAL A 471 11.44 12.12 -5.11
C VAL A 471 11.62 13.33 -6.02
N GLU A 472 11.25 14.52 -5.54
CA GLU A 472 11.24 15.74 -6.35
C GLU A 472 12.58 16.48 -6.29
N LEU A 473 13.24 16.58 -5.14
CA LEU A 473 14.47 17.38 -5.02
C LEU A 473 15.74 16.54 -4.97
N GLY A 474 15.62 15.21 -4.83
CA GLY A 474 16.78 14.35 -4.54
C GLY A 474 17.40 14.68 -3.18
N TYR A 475 16.62 15.26 -2.26
CA TYR A 475 17.07 15.70 -0.94
C TYR A 475 16.50 14.78 0.14
N ARG A 476 17.34 14.35 1.09
CA ARG A 476 16.92 13.58 2.26
C ARG A 476 16.88 14.52 3.47
N THR A 477 15.68 14.75 3.98
CA THR A 477 15.44 15.46 5.24
C THR A 477 15.90 14.62 6.43
N GLN A 478 16.22 15.29 7.52
CA GLN A 478 16.41 14.66 8.83
C GLN A 478 15.05 14.17 9.34
N SER A 479 14.93 12.89 9.68
CA SER A 479 13.68 12.39 10.25
C SER A 479 13.50 12.85 11.69
N ILE A 480 12.25 13.03 12.12
CA ILE A 480 11.92 13.36 13.51
C ILE A 480 12.37 12.25 14.47
N GLU A 481 12.31 10.98 14.05
CA GLU A 481 12.79 9.85 14.84
C GLU A 481 14.30 9.88 15.06
N ASP A 482 15.08 10.26 14.04
CA ASP A 482 16.53 10.39 14.16
C ASP A 482 16.90 11.59 15.05
N LEU A 483 16.16 12.70 14.94
CA LEU A 483 16.33 13.88 15.80
C LEU A 483 16.06 13.55 17.29
N ALA A 484 14.93 12.90 17.56
CA ALA A 484 14.48 12.57 18.91
C ALA A 484 15.13 11.31 19.50
N GLN A 485 15.81 10.50 18.68
CA GLN A 485 16.30 9.16 19.00
C GLN A 485 15.20 8.24 19.55
N GLU A 486 13.97 8.40 19.04
CA GLU A 486 12.78 7.64 19.43
C GLU A 486 12.05 7.16 18.17
N LYS A 487 11.79 5.85 18.07
CA LYS A 487 11.17 5.24 16.89
C LYS A 487 9.66 5.41 16.85
N ASN A 488 9.02 5.62 18.00
CA ASN A 488 7.59 5.84 18.07
C ASN A 488 7.26 7.34 18.05
N LYS A 489 6.79 7.83 16.90
CA LYS A 489 6.41 9.23 16.69
C LYS A 489 5.45 9.78 17.76
N THR A 490 4.52 8.98 18.27
CA THR A 490 3.54 9.45 19.28
C THR A 490 4.15 9.71 20.65
N LYS A 491 5.41 9.34 20.88
CA LYS A 491 6.14 9.58 22.13
C LYS A 491 7.15 10.72 22.02
N ILE A 492 7.33 11.29 20.82
CA ILE A 492 8.28 12.35 20.58
C ILE A 492 7.72 13.66 21.14
N ASP A 493 8.55 14.36 21.89
CA ASP A 493 8.26 15.66 22.47
C ASP A 493 9.47 16.57 22.21
N LEU A 494 9.33 17.47 21.23
CA LEU A 494 10.40 18.35 20.79
C LEU A 494 10.79 19.40 21.84
N SER A 495 9.98 19.61 22.89
CA SER A 495 10.29 20.55 23.97
C SER A 495 11.46 20.06 24.83
N LYS A 496 11.75 18.75 24.76
CA LYS A 496 12.85 18.10 25.47
C LYS A 496 14.17 18.15 24.70
N ILE A 497 14.15 18.55 23.44
CA ILE A 497 15.33 18.62 22.56
C ILE A 497 15.96 20.02 22.64
N ALA A 498 17.27 20.13 22.38
CA ALA A 498 17.93 21.44 22.38
C ALA A 498 17.36 22.34 21.28
N VAL A 499 17.13 23.63 21.60
CA VAL A 499 16.48 24.59 20.69
C VAL A 499 17.24 24.74 19.38
N GLU A 500 18.56 24.62 19.39
CA GLU A 500 19.39 24.71 18.18
C GLU A 500 19.19 23.51 17.24
N GLN A 501 18.94 22.33 17.80
CA GLN A 501 18.66 21.12 17.02
C GLN A 501 17.25 21.18 16.42
N VAL A 502 16.26 21.60 17.22
CA VAL A 502 14.88 21.83 16.73
C VAL A 502 14.87 22.92 15.67
N ALA A 503 15.63 24.00 15.86
CA ALA A 503 15.75 25.07 14.86
C ALA A 503 16.31 24.56 13.54
N ASN A 504 17.31 23.68 13.56
CA ASN A 504 17.88 23.10 12.33
C ASN A 504 16.92 22.16 11.61
N TYR A 505 16.12 21.39 12.36
CA TYR A 505 15.10 20.50 11.82
C TYR A 505 13.94 21.33 11.21
N SER A 506 13.34 22.22 12.00
CA SER A 506 12.19 23.02 11.57
C SER A 506 12.53 23.99 10.43
N CYS A 507 13.73 24.59 10.45
CA CYS A 507 14.20 25.40 9.31
C CYS A 507 14.37 24.58 8.03
N GLU A 508 14.79 23.31 8.15
CA GLU A 508 14.89 22.41 6.99
C GLU A 508 13.51 22.11 6.42
N ASP A 509 12.51 21.86 7.27
CA ASP A 509 11.14 21.60 6.83
C ASP A 509 10.53 22.81 6.10
N ALA A 510 10.71 24.03 6.63
CA ALA A 510 10.27 25.26 5.95
C ALA A 510 11.00 25.52 4.62
N ASP A 511 12.33 25.35 4.57
CA ASP A 511 13.13 25.52 3.34
C ASP A 511 12.73 24.49 2.27
N ILE A 512 12.62 23.22 2.64
CA ILE A 512 12.22 22.15 1.72
C ILE A 512 10.80 22.37 1.22
N THR A 513 9.89 22.82 2.08
CA THR A 513 8.54 23.22 1.67
C THR A 513 8.58 24.36 0.65
N TRP A 514 9.39 25.40 0.86
CA TRP A 514 9.57 26.49 -0.10
C TRP A 514 10.08 25.99 -1.46
N ARG A 515 11.11 25.14 -1.46
CA ARG A 515 11.70 24.57 -2.67
C ARG A 515 10.72 23.66 -3.41
N LEU A 516 9.90 22.90 -2.69
CA LEU A 516 8.83 22.09 -3.27
C LEU A 516 7.76 22.98 -3.90
N TYR A 517 7.36 24.06 -3.24
CA TYR A 517 6.43 25.04 -3.81
C TYR A 517 6.95 25.61 -5.14
N GLU A 518 8.19 26.10 -5.18
CA GLU A 518 8.81 26.64 -6.40
C GLU A 518 8.82 25.62 -7.56
N LYS A 519 8.87 24.32 -7.24
CA LYS A 519 8.87 23.25 -8.23
C LYS A 519 7.48 22.75 -8.63
N LEU A 520 6.56 22.65 -7.68
CA LEU A 520 5.23 22.06 -7.88
C LEU A 520 4.22 23.07 -8.44
N GLU A 521 4.31 24.35 -8.08
CA GLU A 521 3.38 25.37 -8.53
C GLU A 521 3.38 25.53 -10.08
N PRO A 522 4.55 25.57 -10.77
CA PRO A 522 4.56 25.60 -12.24
C PRO A 522 3.94 24.34 -12.88
N LYS A 523 4.11 23.16 -12.27
CA LYS A 523 3.50 21.91 -12.75
C LYS A 523 1.98 21.96 -12.62
N ILE A 524 1.46 22.41 -11.48
CA ILE A 524 0.01 22.60 -11.25
C ILE A 524 -0.59 23.52 -12.33
N LYS A 525 0.10 24.61 -12.67
CA LYS A 525 -0.30 25.54 -13.74
C LYS A 525 -0.29 24.87 -15.11
N THR A 526 0.77 24.11 -15.40
CA THR A 526 0.94 23.41 -16.70
C THR A 526 -0.14 22.34 -16.91
N ASP A 527 -0.53 21.66 -15.84
CA ASP A 527 -1.56 20.62 -15.85
C ASP A 527 -2.99 21.15 -15.68
N ASN A 528 -3.20 22.48 -15.71
CA ASN A 528 -4.50 23.15 -15.53
C ASN A 528 -5.21 22.80 -14.20
N LEU A 529 -4.46 22.45 -13.15
CA LEU A 529 -5.00 22.06 -11.85
C LEU A 529 -5.14 23.24 -10.87
N LEU A 530 -4.75 24.46 -11.30
CA LEU A 530 -4.71 25.64 -10.42
C LEU A 530 -6.08 25.97 -9.82
N LYS A 531 -7.16 25.89 -10.60
CA LYS A 531 -8.52 26.16 -10.10
C LYS A 531 -8.97 25.13 -9.07
N VAL A 532 -8.66 23.85 -9.27
CA VAL A 532 -8.97 22.80 -8.27
C VAL A 532 -8.21 23.08 -6.97
N LEU A 533 -6.97 23.54 -7.06
CA LEU A 533 -6.17 23.90 -5.89
C LEU A 533 -6.75 25.14 -5.18
N GLU A 534 -6.91 26.26 -5.89
CA GLU A 534 -7.26 27.56 -5.33
C GLU A 534 -8.74 27.70 -4.96
N ASP A 535 -9.66 27.13 -5.75
CA ASP A 535 -11.10 27.29 -5.53
C ASP A 535 -11.71 26.18 -4.67
N ILE A 536 -11.02 25.03 -4.52
CA ILE A 536 -11.54 23.85 -3.81
C ILE A 536 -10.60 23.42 -2.68
N GLU A 537 -9.38 22.98 -2.97
CA GLU A 537 -8.59 22.28 -1.94
C GLU A 537 -8.02 23.20 -0.86
N ILE A 538 -7.49 24.38 -1.22
CA ILE A 538 -6.89 25.30 -0.25
C ILE A 538 -7.94 25.94 0.67
N PRO A 539 -9.08 26.48 0.19
CA PRO A 539 -10.11 27.04 1.06
C PRO A 539 -10.73 25.99 2.00
N LEU A 540 -10.78 24.73 1.57
CA LEU A 540 -11.32 23.64 2.36
C LEU A 540 -10.48 23.36 3.63
N ILE A 541 -9.18 23.65 3.63
CA ILE A 541 -8.30 23.43 4.81
C ILE A 541 -8.89 24.07 6.06
N SER A 542 -9.28 25.35 5.97
CA SER A 542 -9.83 26.08 7.12
C SER A 542 -11.19 25.56 7.56
N VAL A 543 -12.00 25.04 6.63
CA VAL A 543 -13.29 24.42 6.96
C VAL A 543 -13.06 23.11 7.71
N LEU A 544 -12.11 22.28 7.27
CA LEU A 544 -11.80 21.02 7.92
C LEU A 544 -11.20 21.26 9.31
N ALA A 545 -10.22 22.15 9.46
CA ALA A 545 -9.66 22.49 10.77
C ALA A 545 -10.74 22.93 11.77
N GLU A 546 -11.70 23.74 11.33
CA GLU A 546 -12.83 24.17 12.16
C GLU A 546 -13.76 22.99 12.54
N MET A 547 -14.08 22.11 11.58
CA MET A 547 -14.88 20.90 11.85
C MET A 547 -14.21 19.97 12.86
N GLU A 548 -12.90 19.73 12.70
CA GLU A 548 -12.10 18.87 13.57
C GLU A 548 -12.03 19.47 14.98
N ARG A 549 -11.85 20.78 15.09
CA ARG A 549 -11.87 21.50 16.37
C ARG A 549 -13.21 21.38 17.08
N TYR A 550 -14.34 21.49 16.36
CA TYR A 550 -15.65 21.28 16.99
C TYR A 550 -15.81 19.83 17.44
N GLY A 551 -15.43 18.85 16.63
CA GLY A 551 -15.68 17.43 16.89
C GLY A 551 -17.19 17.10 16.99
N VAL A 552 -17.53 15.83 17.19
CA VAL A 552 -18.93 15.39 17.35
C VAL A 552 -19.18 14.84 18.75
N LYS A 553 -20.27 15.27 19.40
CA LYS A 553 -20.63 14.80 20.74
C LYS A 553 -21.19 13.38 20.70
N ILE A 554 -20.78 12.56 21.67
CA ILE A 554 -21.24 11.18 21.81
C ILE A 554 -21.85 10.89 23.19
N ASP A 555 -22.84 10.01 23.22
CA ASP A 555 -23.39 9.45 24.47
C ASP A 555 -22.55 8.24 24.92
N ILE A 556 -21.57 8.51 25.77
CA ILE A 556 -20.69 7.48 26.35
C ILE A 556 -21.48 6.44 27.16
N LYS A 557 -22.53 6.85 27.88
CA LYS A 557 -23.32 5.91 28.70
C LYS A 557 -24.08 4.93 27.82
N PHE A 558 -24.69 5.44 26.74
CA PHE A 558 -25.36 4.62 25.73
C PHE A 558 -24.40 3.64 25.05
N LEU A 559 -23.22 4.10 24.62
CA LEU A 559 -22.20 3.25 23.99
C LEU A 559 -21.71 2.14 24.93
N ASN A 560 -21.44 2.46 26.19
CA ASN A 560 -20.99 1.48 27.18
C ASN A 560 -22.07 0.43 27.47
N LYS A 561 -23.34 0.85 27.58
CA LYS A 561 -24.48 -0.07 27.72
C LYS A 561 -24.58 -1.01 26.52
N MET A 562 -24.53 -0.46 25.31
CA MET A 562 -24.57 -1.24 24.07
C MET A 562 -23.38 -2.21 23.96
N SER A 563 -22.18 -1.80 24.37
CA SER A 563 -21.00 -2.66 24.39
C SER A 563 -21.18 -3.87 25.31
N ALA A 564 -21.78 -3.65 26.49
CA ALA A 564 -22.10 -4.72 27.44
C ALA A 564 -23.18 -5.69 26.91
N GLU A 565 -24.20 -5.18 26.22
CA GLU A 565 -25.23 -6.01 25.57
C GLU A 565 -24.65 -6.86 24.44
N LEU A 566 -23.84 -6.27 23.56
CA LEU A 566 -23.16 -7.02 22.50
C LEU A 566 -22.16 -8.03 23.04
N ALA A 567 -21.47 -7.73 24.15
CA ALA A 567 -20.56 -8.69 24.78
C ALA A 567 -21.29 -9.99 25.19
N LYS A 568 -22.49 -9.87 25.78
CA LYS A 568 -23.32 -11.01 26.15
C LYS A 568 -23.75 -11.80 24.90
N ARG A 569 -24.23 -11.12 23.86
CA ARG A 569 -24.65 -11.76 22.61
C ARG A 569 -23.50 -12.47 21.89
N ILE A 570 -22.33 -11.86 21.84
CA ILE A 570 -21.12 -12.47 21.24
C ILE A 570 -20.76 -13.76 21.99
N GLN A 571 -20.83 -13.75 23.33
CA GLN A 571 -20.55 -14.93 24.14
C GLN A 571 -21.60 -16.05 23.92
N GLU A 572 -22.88 -15.69 23.78
CA GLU A 572 -23.94 -16.65 23.43
C GLU A 572 -23.70 -17.29 22.05
N LEU A 573 -23.38 -16.48 21.04
CA LEU A 573 -23.07 -16.97 19.69
C LEU A 573 -21.85 -17.88 19.70
N GLU A 574 -20.80 -17.49 20.41
CA GLU A 574 -19.57 -18.27 20.54
C GLU A 574 -19.86 -19.64 21.19
N ASN A 575 -20.66 -19.69 22.25
CA ASN A 575 -21.07 -20.95 22.88
C ASN A 575 -21.87 -21.84 21.92
N LYS A 576 -22.79 -21.28 21.12
CA LYS A 576 -23.53 -22.04 20.10
C LYS A 576 -22.61 -22.57 19.00
N ILE A 577 -21.66 -21.75 18.55
CA ILE A 577 -20.65 -22.16 17.57
C ILE A 577 -19.79 -23.31 18.13
N TYR A 578 -19.41 -23.26 19.40
CA TYR A 578 -18.67 -24.35 20.05
C TYR A 578 -19.47 -25.64 20.14
N GLN A 579 -20.78 -25.55 20.42
CA GLN A 579 -21.67 -26.72 20.46
C GLN A 579 -21.77 -27.37 19.07
N LEU A 580 -21.97 -26.59 18.02
CA LEU A 580 -22.03 -27.09 16.64
C LEU A 580 -20.68 -27.63 16.16
N ALA A 581 -19.58 -26.98 16.53
CA ALA A 581 -18.23 -27.41 16.18
C ALA A 581 -17.74 -28.61 17.01
N GLY A 582 -18.33 -28.87 18.18
CA GLY A 582 -17.93 -29.93 19.12
C GLY A 582 -16.56 -29.72 19.77
N LEU A 583 -15.99 -28.51 19.73
CA LEU A 583 -14.78 -28.11 20.45
C LEU A 583 -14.70 -26.59 20.58
N LYS A 584 -13.88 -26.10 21.50
CA LYS A 584 -13.59 -24.67 21.66
C LYS A 584 -12.42 -24.25 20.78
N PHE A 585 -12.56 -23.11 20.11
CA PHE A 585 -11.53 -22.53 19.25
C PHE A 585 -11.73 -21.01 19.15
N ASN A 586 -10.76 -20.28 18.62
CA ASN A 586 -10.91 -18.86 18.35
C ASN A 586 -11.74 -18.64 17.08
N VAL A 587 -13.02 -18.27 17.26
CA VAL A 587 -13.96 -17.97 16.16
C VAL A 587 -13.51 -16.79 15.30
N ALA A 588 -12.70 -15.87 15.84
CA ALA A 588 -12.12 -14.77 15.06
C ALA A 588 -10.95 -15.21 14.16
N SER A 589 -10.35 -16.38 14.39
CA SER A 589 -9.18 -16.87 13.63
C SER A 589 -9.61 -17.53 12.30
N PRO A 590 -9.24 -16.96 11.14
CA PRO A 590 -9.59 -17.54 9.83
C PRO A 590 -9.02 -18.94 9.62
N MET A 591 -7.85 -19.22 10.21
CA MET A 591 -7.17 -20.52 10.08
C MET A 591 -7.89 -21.62 10.85
N GLN A 592 -8.28 -21.34 12.11
CA GLN A 592 -9.03 -22.31 12.91
C GLN A 592 -10.45 -22.51 12.37
N LEU A 593 -11.10 -21.44 11.91
CA LEU A 593 -12.40 -21.56 11.23
C LEU A 593 -12.34 -22.45 10.00
N LYS A 594 -11.29 -22.33 9.18
CA LYS A 594 -11.12 -23.16 7.99
C LYS A 594 -11.06 -24.65 8.34
N GLU A 595 -10.27 -24.99 9.35
CA GLU A 595 -10.14 -26.37 9.84
C GLU A 595 -11.49 -26.91 10.34
N ILE A 596 -12.23 -26.11 11.09
CA ILE A 596 -13.54 -26.51 11.61
C ILE A 596 -14.58 -26.66 10.49
N LEU A 597 -14.71 -25.68 9.62
CA LEU A 597 -15.76 -25.68 8.58
C LEU A 597 -15.53 -26.75 7.52
N PHE A 598 -14.29 -26.91 7.06
CA PHE A 598 -14.00 -27.71 5.86
C PHE A 598 -13.37 -29.07 6.18
N ASP A 599 -12.55 -29.17 7.22
CA ASP A 599 -11.88 -30.44 7.55
C ASP A 599 -12.75 -31.26 8.51
N LYS A 600 -13.28 -30.63 9.57
CA LYS A 600 -14.12 -31.30 10.59
C LYS A 600 -15.57 -31.45 10.17
N LEU A 601 -16.26 -30.33 9.87
CA LEU A 601 -17.68 -30.34 9.50
C LEU A 601 -17.92 -30.72 8.03
N LYS A 602 -16.85 -30.77 7.21
CA LYS A 602 -16.89 -31.17 5.80
C LYS A 602 -17.92 -30.39 4.97
N ILE A 603 -18.13 -29.12 5.31
CA ILE A 603 -19.03 -28.24 4.54
C ILE A 603 -18.46 -28.08 3.12
N SER A 604 -19.32 -28.21 2.11
CA SER A 604 -18.89 -28.17 0.71
C SER A 604 -18.18 -26.85 0.36
N THR A 605 -17.01 -26.99 -0.26
CA THR A 605 -16.13 -25.89 -0.67
C THR A 605 -16.40 -25.42 -2.10
N ALA A 606 -17.40 -26.02 -2.76
CA ALA A 606 -17.76 -25.70 -4.14
C ALA A 606 -18.20 -24.24 -4.27
N GLY A 607 -17.56 -23.52 -5.20
CA GLY A 607 -17.82 -22.10 -5.50
C GLY A 607 -17.00 -21.09 -4.68
N LEU A 608 -16.14 -21.56 -3.76
CA LEU A 608 -15.31 -20.68 -2.93
C LEU A 608 -13.97 -20.33 -3.58
N ALA A 609 -13.56 -19.08 -3.44
CA ALA A 609 -12.27 -18.61 -3.88
C ALA A 609 -11.13 -19.24 -3.05
N ARG A 610 -10.06 -19.65 -3.74
CA ARG A 610 -8.82 -20.11 -3.11
C ARG A 610 -7.80 -18.96 -3.05
N ILE A 611 -7.24 -18.76 -1.87
CA ILE A 611 -6.13 -17.84 -1.58
C ILE A 611 -4.85 -18.65 -1.35
N LYS A 612 -3.70 -17.97 -1.30
CA LYS A 612 -2.38 -18.60 -1.07
C LYS A 612 -2.33 -19.46 0.22
N THR A 613 -3.18 -19.16 1.22
CA THR A 613 -3.30 -19.89 2.49
C THR A 613 -4.43 -20.96 2.50
N GLY A 614 -5.05 -21.22 1.35
CA GLY A 614 -6.12 -22.21 1.14
C GLY A 614 -7.47 -21.58 0.86
N ILE A 615 -8.57 -22.18 1.32
CA ILE A 615 -9.93 -21.66 1.06
C ILE A 615 -10.16 -20.40 1.90
N SER A 616 -10.67 -19.35 1.27
CA SER A 616 -10.98 -18.10 1.96
C SER A 616 -12.20 -18.27 2.86
N THR A 617 -12.10 -17.82 4.11
CA THR A 617 -13.23 -17.68 5.02
C THR A 617 -13.66 -16.22 5.14
N ALA A 618 -13.38 -15.35 4.16
CA ALA A 618 -13.86 -13.96 4.17
C ALA A 618 -15.39 -13.87 4.16
N ALA A 619 -15.97 -12.77 4.64
CA ALA A 619 -17.43 -12.61 4.76
C ALA A 619 -18.16 -12.90 3.44
N GLY A 620 -17.72 -12.32 2.32
CA GLY A 620 -18.33 -12.55 1.00
C GLY A 620 -18.18 -13.99 0.45
N GLU A 621 -17.22 -14.77 0.95
CA GLU A 621 -17.08 -16.19 0.60
C GLU A 621 -17.97 -17.05 1.50
N LEU A 622 -18.06 -16.73 2.80
CA LEU A 622 -18.99 -17.39 3.72
C LEU A 622 -20.46 -17.09 3.36
N ASP A 623 -20.76 -15.92 2.81
CA ASP A 623 -22.11 -15.57 2.33
C ASP A 623 -22.63 -16.54 1.27
N LYS A 624 -21.74 -17.07 0.41
CA LYS A 624 -22.10 -18.10 -0.60
C LYS A 624 -22.48 -19.45 0.02
N LEU A 625 -22.17 -19.65 1.30
CA LEU A 625 -22.46 -20.85 2.06
C LEU A 625 -23.67 -20.68 2.99
N LYS A 626 -24.34 -19.52 3.00
CA LYS A 626 -25.56 -19.31 3.78
C LYS A 626 -26.60 -20.39 3.49
N GLY A 627 -27.26 -20.87 4.53
CA GLY A 627 -28.23 -21.96 4.44
C GLY A 627 -27.64 -23.36 4.22
N ARG A 628 -26.33 -23.52 3.97
CA ARG A 628 -25.70 -24.86 3.88
C ARG A 628 -25.47 -25.49 5.25
N HIS A 629 -25.21 -24.68 6.28
CA HIS A 629 -25.03 -25.13 7.66
C HIS A 629 -25.27 -23.96 8.63
N GLU A 630 -26.02 -24.19 9.71
CA GLU A 630 -26.39 -23.17 10.70
C GLU A 630 -25.18 -22.39 11.27
N ILE A 631 -24.07 -23.10 11.54
CA ILE A 631 -22.81 -22.50 12.00
C ILE A 631 -22.33 -21.32 11.14
N ILE A 632 -22.61 -21.31 9.83
CA ILE A 632 -22.16 -20.24 8.92
C ILE A 632 -22.85 -18.92 9.26
N ASP A 633 -24.17 -18.95 9.44
CA ASP A 633 -24.95 -17.75 9.78
C ASP A 633 -24.54 -17.21 11.16
N LEU A 634 -24.32 -18.09 12.13
CA LEU A 634 -23.81 -17.71 13.46
C LEU A 634 -22.41 -17.09 13.42
N ILE A 635 -21.51 -17.60 12.58
CA ILE A 635 -20.15 -17.04 12.41
C ILE A 635 -20.21 -15.66 11.75
N LEU A 636 -21.09 -15.48 10.76
CA LEU A 636 -21.30 -14.19 10.10
C LEU A 636 -21.83 -13.15 11.08
N GLU A 637 -22.86 -13.50 11.87
CA GLU A 637 -23.39 -12.65 12.94
C GLU A 637 -22.30 -12.33 13.98
N PHE A 638 -21.58 -13.34 14.48
CA PHE A 638 -20.48 -13.17 15.44
C PHE A 638 -19.43 -12.16 14.95
N ARG A 639 -19.01 -12.28 13.69
CA ARG A 639 -17.99 -11.39 13.11
C ARG A 639 -18.48 -9.98 12.90
N GLU A 640 -19.75 -9.81 12.50
CA GLU A 640 -20.36 -8.49 12.38
C GLU A 640 -20.40 -7.80 13.75
N LEU A 641 -20.94 -8.47 14.78
CA LEU A 641 -21.03 -7.92 16.14
C LEU A 641 -19.65 -7.63 16.73
N SER A 642 -18.70 -8.57 16.57
CA SER A 642 -17.33 -8.39 17.06
C SER A 642 -16.63 -7.23 16.38
N LYS A 643 -16.81 -7.07 15.06
CA LYS A 643 -16.27 -5.93 14.31
C LYS A 643 -16.87 -4.62 14.81
N LEU A 644 -18.20 -4.52 14.95
CA LEU A 644 -18.87 -3.33 15.43
C LEU A 644 -18.39 -2.93 16.84
N LYS A 645 -18.29 -3.90 17.74
CA LYS A 645 -17.80 -3.69 19.11
C LYS A 645 -16.36 -3.19 19.14
N ASN A 646 -15.46 -3.89 18.44
CA ASN A 646 -14.02 -3.59 18.48
C ASN A 646 -13.63 -2.36 17.67
N THR A 647 -14.39 -2.02 16.62
CA THR A 647 -14.10 -0.87 15.75
C THR A 647 -14.73 0.41 16.27
N TYR A 648 -15.94 0.35 16.85
CA TYR A 648 -16.71 1.54 17.21
C TYR A 648 -16.99 1.64 18.72
N LEU A 649 -17.63 0.63 19.31
CA LEU A 649 -18.14 0.76 20.69
C LEU A 649 -17.06 0.87 21.75
N ASN A 650 -15.94 0.15 21.62
CA ASN A 650 -14.84 0.24 22.58
C ASN A 650 -13.96 1.47 22.33
N PRO A 651 -13.57 1.80 21.08
CA PRO A 651 -12.64 2.92 20.85
C PRO A 651 -13.29 4.30 21.03
N LEU A 652 -14.54 4.52 20.60
CA LEU A 652 -15.16 5.84 20.60
C LEU A 652 -15.16 6.51 21.99
N PRO A 653 -15.59 5.84 23.08
CA PRO A 653 -15.50 6.43 24.42
C PRO A 653 -14.09 6.79 24.87
N SER A 654 -13.07 6.02 24.44
CA SER A 654 -11.67 6.28 24.81
C SER A 654 -11.02 7.42 24.02
N LEU A 655 -11.59 7.76 22.87
CA LEU A 655 -11.12 8.83 21.98
C LEU A 655 -11.82 10.17 22.25
N ALA A 656 -12.85 10.17 23.10
CA ALA A 656 -13.57 11.39 23.43
C ALA A 656 -12.76 12.30 24.38
N ASP A 657 -12.91 13.60 24.19
CA ASP A 657 -12.39 14.62 25.09
C ASP A 657 -13.18 14.70 26.42
N GLU A 658 -12.80 15.63 27.30
CA GLU A 658 -13.50 15.90 28.57
C GLU A 658 -14.96 16.36 28.42
N HIS A 659 -15.36 16.78 27.21
CA HIS A 659 -16.70 17.24 26.87
C HIS A 659 -17.52 16.16 26.13
N ASN A 660 -16.99 14.93 26.06
CA ASN A 660 -17.55 13.79 25.33
C ASN A 660 -17.63 14.03 23.81
N ARG A 661 -16.68 14.77 23.24
CA ARG A 661 -16.58 15.04 21.81
C ARG A 661 -15.44 14.24 21.20
N VAL A 662 -15.70 13.69 20.02
CA VAL A 662 -14.71 12.95 19.23
C VAL A 662 -14.24 13.81 18.07
N HIS A 663 -12.94 14.00 17.98
CA HIS A 663 -12.27 14.80 16.96
C HIS A 663 -11.66 13.86 15.92
N THR A 664 -12.35 13.65 14.81
CA THR A 664 -11.80 12.84 13.70
C THR A 664 -10.91 13.69 12.82
N SER A 665 -9.87 13.10 12.24
CA SER A 665 -9.07 13.79 11.22
C SER A 665 -9.58 13.52 9.80
N PHE A 666 -9.99 14.58 9.10
CA PHE A 666 -10.31 14.56 7.68
C PHE A 666 -9.03 14.73 6.85
N ASN A 667 -8.90 13.90 5.82
CA ASN A 667 -7.73 13.85 4.95
C ASN A 667 -8.15 14.12 3.51
N GLN A 668 -7.50 15.10 2.88
CA GLN A 668 -7.75 15.47 1.48
C GLN A 668 -6.98 14.60 0.47
N THR A 669 -5.89 13.96 0.87
CA THR A 669 -4.87 13.41 -0.04
C THR A 669 -4.79 11.87 -0.08
N ILE A 670 -5.83 11.17 0.41
CA ILE A 670 -5.82 9.70 0.52
C ILE A 670 -6.59 9.00 -0.60
N THR A 671 -7.76 9.51 -0.99
CA THR A 671 -8.61 8.84 -1.98
C THR A 671 -8.23 9.32 -3.38
N ALA A 672 -8.12 8.42 -4.35
CA ALA A 672 -7.78 8.81 -5.73
C ALA A 672 -8.91 9.58 -6.46
N THR A 673 -10.13 9.56 -5.91
CA THR A 673 -11.32 10.20 -6.49
C THR A 673 -11.53 11.63 -5.99
N GLY A 674 -10.69 12.15 -5.09
CA GLY A 674 -10.88 13.49 -4.51
C GLY A 674 -11.83 13.52 -3.30
N ARG A 675 -12.41 12.40 -2.88
CA ARG A 675 -13.23 12.34 -1.65
C ARG A 675 -12.37 12.54 -0.42
N LEU A 676 -12.94 13.17 0.62
CA LEU A 676 -12.34 13.15 1.94
C LEU A 676 -12.29 11.72 2.47
N SER A 677 -11.31 11.41 3.30
CA SER A 677 -11.32 10.23 4.17
C SER A 677 -11.15 10.64 5.62
N SER A 678 -11.72 9.87 6.55
CA SER A 678 -11.60 10.14 7.99
C SER A 678 -10.72 9.08 8.68
N SER A 679 -9.92 9.52 9.64
CA SER A 679 -9.06 8.70 10.49
C SER A 679 -9.15 9.12 11.96
N GLU A 680 -8.72 8.23 12.85
CA GLU A 680 -8.55 8.50 14.29
C GLU A 680 -9.76 9.16 15.00
N PRO A 681 -10.99 8.62 14.91
CA PRO A 681 -11.39 7.35 14.27
C PRO A 681 -11.98 7.53 12.88
N ASN A 682 -12.08 6.45 12.09
CA ASN A 682 -12.73 6.50 10.78
C ASN A 682 -14.27 6.49 10.92
N LEU A 683 -14.88 7.68 10.89
CA LEU A 683 -16.33 7.87 11.00
C LEU A 683 -17.07 7.63 9.68
N GLN A 684 -16.38 7.61 8.54
CA GLN A 684 -17.00 7.33 7.24
C GLN A 684 -17.48 5.89 7.09
N ASN A 685 -16.86 4.95 7.79
CA ASN A 685 -17.17 3.51 7.65
C ASN A 685 -18.28 3.02 8.59
N ILE A 686 -18.95 3.90 9.34
CA ILE A 686 -20.05 3.52 10.23
C ILE A 686 -21.22 2.96 9.40
N PRO A 687 -21.59 1.67 9.57
CA PRO A 687 -22.58 1.04 8.71
C PRO A 687 -23.91 1.79 8.65
N ILE A 688 -24.48 1.90 7.44
CA ILE A 688 -25.69 2.67 7.16
C ILE A 688 -26.95 1.79 7.18
N ARG A 689 -26.84 0.54 6.70
CA ARG A 689 -28.00 -0.29 6.30
C ARG A 689 -28.35 -1.40 7.31
N THR A 690 -27.76 -1.38 8.51
CA THR A 690 -28.01 -2.40 9.52
C THR A 690 -28.59 -1.75 10.77
N ASP A 691 -29.52 -2.44 11.45
CA ASP A 691 -30.17 -1.93 12.67
C ASP A 691 -29.14 -1.55 13.75
N LEU A 692 -28.05 -2.31 13.85
CA LEU A 692 -26.95 -2.03 14.75
C LEU A 692 -26.13 -0.81 14.32
N GLY A 693 -25.91 -0.62 13.03
CA GLY A 693 -25.30 0.60 12.50
C GLY A 693 -26.14 1.83 12.82
N ALA A 694 -27.46 1.75 12.65
CA ALA A 694 -28.41 2.80 13.02
C ALA A 694 -28.35 3.11 14.53
N LYS A 695 -28.29 2.09 15.39
CA LYS A 695 -28.09 2.27 16.84
C LYS A 695 -26.78 2.97 17.18
N ILE A 696 -25.67 2.64 16.51
CA ILE A 696 -24.40 3.36 16.73
C ILE A 696 -24.54 4.84 16.36
N ARG A 697 -25.27 5.17 15.29
CA ARG A 697 -25.54 6.57 14.91
C ARG A 697 -26.38 7.33 15.93
N GLN A 698 -27.26 6.66 16.67
CA GLN A 698 -28.02 7.26 17.78
C GLN A 698 -27.10 7.72 18.91
N ALA A 699 -25.91 7.14 19.04
CA ALA A 699 -24.93 7.58 20.03
C ALA A 699 -24.31 8.95 19.71
N PHE A 700 -24.38 9.42 18.46
CA PHE A 700 -23.90 10.73 18.07
C PHE A 700 -25.01 11.75 18.27
N ILE A 701 -24.89 12.55 19.33
CA ILE A 701 -25.96 13.42 19.85
C ILE A 701 -25.58 14.89 19.69
N ALA A 702 -26.58 15.77 19.77
CA ALA A 702 -26.33 17.20 19.87
C ALA A 702 -25.97 17.61 21.31
N GLU A 703 -25.23 18.72 21.44
CA GLU A 703 -25.06 19.46 22.69
C GLU A 703 -26.39 19.94 23.26
N HIS A 704 -26.48 20.13 24.58
CA HIS A 704 -27.69 20.65 25.20
C HIS A 704 -28.06 22.04 24.65
N GLY A 705 -29.31 22.20 24.21
CA GLY A 705 -29.81 23.41 23.52
C GLY A 705 -29.52 23.43 22.01
N TYR A 706 -29.01 22.34 21.46
CA TYR A 706 -28.77 22.16 20.03
C TYR A 706 -29.54 20.94 19.50
N LYS A 707 -29.67 20.86 18.18
CA LYS A 707 -30.12 19.68 17.42
C LYS A 707 -29.08 19.35 16.35
N ILE A 708 -29.10 18.10 15.90
CA ILE A 708 -28.38 17.68 14.70
C ILE A 708 -29.23 18.01 13.48
N ILE A 709 -28.59 18.55 12.43
CA ILE A 709 -29.15 18.60 11.07
C ILE A 709 -28.29 17.70 10.19
N ALA A 710 -28.91 16.83 9.40
CA ALA A 710 -28.25 16.05 8.36
C ALA A 710 -28.76 16.48 6.98
N ALA A 711 -27.85 16.77 6.06
CA ALA A 711 -28.14 17.21 4.70
C ALA A 711 -27.44 16.30 3.68
N ASP A 712 -28.21 15.50 2.94
CA ASP A 712 -27.72 14.47 2.01
C ASP A 712 -28.08 14.83 0.57
N TYR A 713 -27.12 14.72 -0.36
CA TYR A 713 -27.44 14.90 -1.77
C TYR A 713 -28.22 13.71 -2.34
N SER A 714 -29.45 13.96 -2.80
CA SER A 714 -30.31 12.93 -3.38
C SER A 714 -29.81 12.49 -4.76
N GLN A 715 -29.22 11.29 -4.81
CA GLN A 715 -28.74 10.62 -6.04
C GLN A 715 -27.76 11.46 -6.88
N ILE A 716 -26.82 12.16 -6.24
CA ILE A 716 -25.94 13.12 -6.92
C ILE A 716 -25.17 12.52 -8.11
N GLU A 717 -24.67 11.30 -7.97
CA GLU A 717 -23.88 10.65 -9.01
C GLU A 717 -24.71 10.38 -10.29
N LEU A 718 -25.99 10.01 -10.14
CA LEU A 718 -26.88 9.81 -11.28
C LEU A 718 -27.24 11.14 -11.97
N ARG A 719 -27.38 12.22 -11.20
CA ARG A 719 -27.61 13.58 -11.74
C ARG A 719 -26.38 14.09 -12.49
N ILE A 720 -25.18 13.80 -11.98
CA ILE A 720 -23.92 14.10 -12.67
C ILE A 720 -23.82 13.30 -13.96
N ALA A 721 -24.06 11.98 -13.91
CA ALA A 721 -24.04 11.13 -15.09
C ALA A 721 -24.97 11.66 -16.19
N ALA A 722 -26.23 11.96 -15.85
CA ALA A 722 -27.20 12.56 -16.77
C ALA A 722 -26.74 13.93 -17.32
N SER A 723 -26.12 14.76 -16.49
CA SER A 723 -25.65 16.10 -16.90
C SER A 723 -24.44 16.04 -17.83
N LEU A 724 -23.50 15.12 -17.58
CA LEU A 724 -22.29 14.92 -18.37
C LEU A 724 -22.59 14.21 -19.69
N SER A 725 -23.44 13.17 -19.67
CA SER A 725 -23.84 12.48 -20.90
C SER A 725 -24.78 13.30 -21.77
N GLY A 726 -25.64 14.14 -21.14
CA GLY A 726 -26.69 14.84 -21.86
C GLY A 726 -27.87 13.95 -22.24
N ASP A 727 -28.01 12.77 -21.62
CA ASP A 727 -29.07 11.81 -21.90
C ASP A 727 -30.46 12.40 -21.63
N GLU A 728 -31.27 12.53 -22.69
CA GLU A 728 -32.54 13.27 -22.65
C GLU A 728 -33.55 12.61 -21.70
N LYS A 729 -33.64 11.27 -21.68
CA LYS A 729 -34.57 10.55 -20.83
C LYS A 729 -34.19 10.69 -19.35
N MET A 730 -32.90 10.53 -19.01
CA MET A 730 -32.44 10.74 -17.64
C MET A 730 -32.63 12.19 -17.19
N LEU A 731 -32.31 13.16 -18.04
CA LEU A 731 -32.48 14.58 -17.75
C LEU A 731 -33.95 14.90 -17.50
N GLN A 732 -34.86 14.44 -18.37
CA GLN A 732 -36.29 14.70 -18.24
C GLN A 732 -36.85 14.09 -16.95
N ALA A 733 -36.42 12.88 -16.58
CA ALA A 733 -36.82 12.27 -15.30
C ALA A 733 -36.45 13.17 -14.11
N PHE A 734 -35.24 13.73 -14.08
CA PHE A 734 -34.82 14.62 -13.00
C PHE A 734 -35.48 16.01 -13.03
N LEU A 735 -35.73 16.56 -14.22
CA LEU A 735 -36.42 17.85 -14.39
C LEU A 735 -37.87 17.77 -13.91
N ASP A 736 -38.55 16.66 -14.19
CA ASP A 736 -39.93 16.40 -13.77
C ASP A 736 -40.05 15.98 -12.29
N GLY A 737 -38.92 15.83 -11.57
CA GLY A 737 -38.90 15.34 -10.19
C GLY A 737 -39.31 13.87 -10.04
N ARG A 738 -39.17 13.06 -11.10
CA ARG A 738 -39.48 11.63 -11.11
C ARG A 738 -38.37 10.82 -10.45
N ASP A 739 -38.72 9.67 -9.90
CA ASP A 739 -37.76 8.70 -9.37
C ASP A 739 -37.09 7.92 -10.50
N ILE A 740 -35.81 8.19 -10.74
CA ILE A 740 -35.02 7.58 -11.81
C ILE A 740 -35.00 6.05 -11.73
N HIS A 741 -35.04 5.44 -10.54
CA HIS A 741 -35.04 3.99 -10.43
C HIS A 741 -36.37 3.38 -10.88
N THR A 742 -37.46 4.07 -10.61
CA THR A 742 -38.80 3.68 -11.07
C THR A 742 -38.91 3.87 -12.58
N GLU A 743 -38.35 4.95 -13.12
CA GLU A 743 -38.29 5.18 -14.57
C GLU A 743 -37.49 4.08 -15.27
N THR A 744 -36.28 3.78 -14.80
CA THR A 744 -35.47 2.69 -15.35
C THR A 744 -36.19 1.34 -15.25
N ALA A 745 -36.86 1.05 -14.13
CA ALA A 745 -37.62 -0.19 -14.00
C ALA A 745 -38.78 -0.28 -15.00
N SER A 746 -39.52 0.82 -15.19
CA SER A 746 -40.63 0.90 -16.15
C SER A 746 -40.16 0.56 -17.57
N GLU A 747 -39.02 1.13 -17.99
CA GLU A 747 -38.44 0.91 -19.32
C GLU A 747 -37.87 -0.52 -19.48
N ILE A 748 -37.09 -1.01 -18.50
CA ILE A 748 -36.43 -2.34 -18.59
C ILE A 748 -37.45 -3.49 -18.54
N PHE A 749 -38.44 -3.40 -17.65
CA PHE A 749 -39.45 -4.44 -17.49
C PHE A 749 -40.66 -4.23 -18.41
N ASN A 750 -40.70 -3.14 -19.18
CA ASN A 750 -41.79 -2.77 -20.09
C ASN A 750 -43.17 -2.78 -19.40
N VAL A 751 -43.26 -2.13 -18.24
CA VAL A 751 -44.48 -1.96 -17.45
C VAL A 751 -44.74 -0.48 -17.18
N PRO A 752 -45.99 -0.02 -17.07
CA PRO A 752 -46.28 1.35 -16.65
C PRO A 752 -45.62 1.69 -15.30
N ARG A 753 -45.26 2.96 -15.08
CA ARG A 753 -44.63 3.40 -13.82
C ARG A 753 -45.46 3.07 -12.57
N SER A 754 -46.79 3.08 -12.70
CA SER A 754 -47.74 2.69 -11.63
C SER A 754 -47.60 1.23 -11.21
N ASP A 755 -47.12 0.38 -12.10
CA ASP A 755 -47.10 -1.07 -11.95
C ASP A 755 -45.70 -1.57 -11.55
N VAL A 756 -44.74 -0.64 -11.39
CA VAL A 756 -43.39 -0.94 -10.92
C VAL A 756 -43.43 -1.40 -9.46
N THR A 757 -43.11 -2.68 -9.26
CA THR A 757 -43.03 -3.25 -7.91
C THR A 757 -41.77 -2.79 -7.16
N LYS A 758 -41.78 -2.90 -5.82
CA LYS A 758 -40.59 -2.61 -4.97
C LYS A 758 -39.37 -3.45 -5.39
N GLN A 759 -39.59 -4.68 -5.84
CA GLN A 759 -38.52 -5.57 -6.29
C GLN A 759 -37.93 -5.10 -7.63
N MET A 760 -38.78 -4.75 -8.60
CA MET A 760 -38.34 -4.18 -9.89
C MET A 760 -37.53 -2.90 -9.69
N ARG A 761 -38.02 -1.99 -8.85
CA ARG A 761 -37.29 -0.76 -8.47
C ARG A 761 -35.94 -1.07 -7.83
N ARG A 762 -35.86 -2.08 -6.94
CA ARG A 762 -34.60 -2.50 -6.33
C ARG A 762 -33.62 -3.04 -7.38
N HIS A 763 -34.06 -3.85 -8.34
CA HIS A 763 -33.21 -4.34 -9.43
C HIS A 763 -32.70 -3.18 -10.29
N ALA A 764 -33.59 -2.27 -10.71
CA ALA A 764 -33.20 -1.07 -11.47
C ALA A 764 -32.21 -0.19 -10.71
N LYS A 765 -32.34 -0.06 -9.39
CA LYS A 765 -31.33 0.62 -8.55
C LYS A 765 -29.95 -0.04 -8.64
N VAL A 766 -29.88 -1.38 -8.52
CA VAL A 766 -28.62 -2.12 -8.66
C VAL A 766 -28.03 -1.95 -10.06
N ILE A 767 -28.87 -1.92 -11.10
CA ILE A 767 -28.44 -1.68 -12.49
C ILE A 767 -27.90 -0.26 -12.66
N ASN A 768 -28.64 0.78 -12.24
CA ASN A 768 -28.21 2.19 -12.38
C ASN A 768 -26.84 2.44 -11.78
N PHE A 769 -26.64 2.03 -10.52
CA PHE A 769 -25.34 2.16 -9.88
C PHE A 769 -24.32 1.19 -10.48
N GLY A 770 -24.76 -0.02 -10.87
CA GLY A 770 -23.91 -1.02 -11.49
C GLY A 770 -23.23 -0.52 -12.75
N VAL A 771 -24.04 -0.03 -13.68
CA VAL A 771 -23.62 0.44 -15.01
C VAL A 771 -22.76 1.69 -14.90
N ILE A 772 -23.15 2.67 -14.09
CA ILE A 772 -22.33 3.87 -13.84
C ILE A 772 -20.96 3.52 -13.25
N TYR A 773 -20.87 2.40 -12.50
CA TYR A 773 -19.62 1.92 -11.95
C TYR A 773 -18.83 0.93 -12.84
N GLY A 774 -19.31 0.66 -14.06
CA GLY A 774 -18.70 -0.29 -14.99
C GLY A 774 -18.75 -1.74 -14.54
N LEU A 775 -19.75 -2.11 -13.74
CA LEU A 775 -19.98 -3.52 -13.43
C LEU A 775 -20.41 -4.25 -14.70
N GLY A 776 -19.57 -5.19 -15.14
CA GLY A 776 -19.95 -6.14 -16.18
C GLY A 776 -21.01 -7.14 -15.69
N ALA A 777 -21.58 -7.91 -16.62
CA ALA A 777 -22.71 -8.81 -16.37
C ALA A 777 -22.51 -9.77 -15.18
N ARG A 778 -21.30 -10.32 -14.98
CA ARG A 778 -21.01 -11.18 -13.81
C ARG A 778 -21.19 -10.45 -12.48
N GLY A 779 -20.75 -9.20 -12.41
CA GLY A 779 -20.88 -8.38 -11.20
C GLY A 779 -22.33 -8.01 -10.92
N LEU A 780 -23.07 -7.69 -11.98
CA LEU A 780 -24.50 -7.39 -11.88
C LEU A 780 -25.31 -8.62 -11.47
N ALA A 781 -25.05 -9.80 -12.06
CA ALA A 781 -25.72 -11.05 -11.71
C ALA A 781 -25.60 -11.36 -10.21
N LEU A 782 -24.40 -11.22 -9.64
CA LEU A 782 -24.17 -11.40 -8.21
C LEU A 782 -24.87 -10.34 -7.35
N GLY A 783 -24.86 -9.07 -7.77
CA GLY A 783 -25.44 -7.96 -7.00
C GLY A 783 -26.96 -7.93 -7.03
N ALA A 784 -27.57 -8.30 -8.16
CA ALA A 784 -29.00 -8.34 -8.37
C ALA A 784 -29.63 -9.70 -8.01
N GLY A 785 -28.83 -10.77 -7.90
CA GLY A 785 -29.31 -12.12 -7.62
C GLY A 785 -30.03 -12.76 -8.80
N VAL A 786 -29.58 -12.48 -10.03
CA VAL A 786 -30.16 -12.93 -11.30
C VAL A 786 -29.15 -13.80 -12.06
N SER A 787 -29.57 -14.49 -13.13
CA SER A 787 -28.65 -15.27 -13.95
C SER A 787 -27.65 -14.38 -14.71
N TYR A 788 -26.58 -14.98 -15.23
CA TYR A 788 -25.61 -14.23 -16.04
C TYR A 788 -26.25 -13.70 -17.32
N GLU A 789 -27.08 -14.51 -17.96
CA GLU A 789 -27.80 -14.21 -19.20
C GLU A 789 -28.81 -13.07 -18.98
N GLU A 790 -29.57 -13.11 -17.87
CA GLU A 790 -30.50 -12.04 -17.48
C GLU A 790 -29.74 -10.72 -17.22
N ALA A 791 -28.57 -10.79 -16.58
CA ALA A 791 -27.75 -9.61 -16.33
C ALA A 791 -27.19 -8.99 -17.63
N GLU A 792 -26.76 -9.80 -18.60
CA GLU A 792 -26.36 -9.31 -19.93
C GLU A 792 -27.52 -8.62 -20.65
N GLU A 793 -28.70 -9.23 -20.63
CA GLU A 793 -29.90 -8.66 -21.26
C GLU A 793 -30.30 -7.32 -20.61
N PHE A 794 -30.25 -7.23 -19.28
CA PHE A 794 -30.55 -5.98 -18.58
C PHE A 794 -29.57 -4.86 -18.91
N ILE A 795 -28.27 -5.14 -19.03
CA ILE A 795 -27.27 -4.14 -19.41
C ILE A 795 -27.52 -3.67 -20.86
N ALA A 796 -27.79 -4.59 -21.78
CA ALA A 796 -28.07 -4.25 -23.18
C ALA A 796 -29.33 -3.38 -23.31
N LYS A 797 -30.42 -3.75 -22.62
CA LYS A 797 -31.65 -2.94 -22.56
C LYS A 797 -31.39 -1.57 -21.96
N TYR A 798 -30.64 -1.49 -20.87
CA TYR A 798 -30.30 -0.23 -20.22
C TYR A 798 -29.59 0.74 -21.18
N PHE A 799 -28.58 0.28 -21.93
CA PHE A 799 -27.89 1.14 -22.89
C PHE A 799 -28.70 1.45 -24.15
N THR A 800 -29.69 0.61 -24.49
CA THR A 800 -30.65 0.94 -25.55
C THR A 800 -31.59 2.07 -25.10
N VAL A 801 -31.97 2.09 -23.82
CA VAL A 801 -32.83 3.13 -23.25
C VAL A 801 -32.06 4.44 -23.03
N PHE A 802 -30.82 4.35 -22.56
CA PHE A 802 -29.94 5.47 -22.22
C PHE A 802 -28.71 5.50 -23.14
N ASN A 803 -28.94 5.77 -24.43
CA ASN A 803 -27.93 5.64 -25.46
C ASN A 803 -26.82 6.69 -25.34
N GLU A 804 -27.18 7.95 -25.05
CA GLU A 804 -26.21 9.03 -24.88
C GLU A 804 -25.31 8.79 -23.66
N LEU A 805 -25.84 8.14 -22.60
CA LEU A 805 -25.02 7.68 -21.47
C LEU A 805 -24.02 6.63 -21.92
N HIS A 806 -24.43 5.65 -22.73
CA HIS A 806 -23.52 4.63 -23.26
C HIS A 806 -22.38 5.27 -24.08
N ASP A 807 -22.73 6.18 -25.00
CA ASP A 807 -21.77 6.88 -25.84
C ASP A 807 -20.79 7.72 -25.00
N TYR A 808 -21.28 8.37 -23.94
CA TYR A 808 -20.43 9.11 -23.00
C TYR A 808 -19.40 8.19 -22.29
N LEU A 809 -19.82 7.01 -21.83
CA LEU A 809 -18.94 6.08 -21.13
C LEU A 809 -17.86 5.52 -22.06
N GLU A 810 -18.22 5.11 -23.28
CA GLU A 810 -17.27 4.63 -24.30
C GLU A 810 -16.29 5.73 -24.72
N ASN A 811 -16.78 6.95 -24.95
CA ASN A 811 -15.92 8.09 -25.25
C ASN A 811 -14.96 8.42 -24.10
N THR A 812 -15.41 8.31 -22.85
CA THR A 812 -14.56 8.50 -21.67
C THR A 812 -13.42 7.49 -21.63
N ILE A 813 -13.69 6.22 -21.94
CA ILE A 813 -12.65 5.18 -22.05
C ILE A 813 -11.68 5.49 -23.21
N ALA A 814 -12.20 5.92 -24.37
CA ALA A 814 -11.38 6.29 -25.51
C ALA A 814 -10.43 7.47 -25.20
N LEU A 815 -10.94 8.51 -24.55
CA LEU A 815 -10.14 9.64 -24.07
C LEU A 815 -9.09 9.19 -23.05
N ALA A 816 -9.47 8.34 -22.09
CA ALA A 816 -8.55 7.79 -21.10
C ALA A 816 -7.40 6.99 -21.74
N ARG A 817 -7.69 6.20 -22.77
CA ARG A 817 -6.66 5.45 -23.54
C ARG A 817 -5.70 6.39 -24.27
N ASN A 818 -6.21 7.50 -24.80
CA ASN A 818 -5.41 8.47 -25.54
C ASN A 818 -4.52 9.33 -24.63
N PHE A 819 -5.10 9.88 -23.56
CA PHE A 819 -4.41 10.83 -22.68
C PHE A 819 -3.72 10.17 -21.47
N GLY A 820 -4.09 8.94 -21.12
CA GLY A 820 -3.59 8.24 -19.93
C GLY A 820 -4.23 8.68 -18.61
N TYR A 821 -5.27 9.52 -18.66
CA TYR A 821 -6.00 10.02 -17.48
C TYR A 821 -7.45 10.38 -17.82
N THR A 822 -8.26 10.60 -16.79
CA THR A 822 -9.61 11.18 -16.88
C THR A 822 -9.72 12.42 -15.99
N GLU A 823 -10.67 13.31 -16.28
CA GLU A 823 -10.88 14.56 -15.56
C GLU A 823 -12.31 14.66 -15.00
N THR A 824 -12.45 15.35 -13.86
CA THR A 824 -13.77 15.80 -13.37
C THR A 824 -14.23 17.04 -14.12
N LEU A 825 -15.48 17.46 -13.89
CA LEU A 825 -16.03 18.70 -14.45
C LEU A 825 -15.16 19.94 -14.15
N PHE A 826 -14.43 19.92 -13.03
CA PHE A 826 -13.61 21.04 -12.57
C PHE A 826 -12.12 20.89 -12.92
N GLY A 827 -11.75 19.83 -13.64
CA GLY A 827 -10.39 19.58 -14.13
C GLY A 827 -9.54 18.69 -13.23
N ARG A 828 -10.09 18.09 -12.16
CA ARG A 828 -9.32 17.17 -11.32
C ARG A 828 -8.98 15.90 -12.10
N ARG A 829 -7.68 15.62 -12.24
CA ARG A 829 -7.20 14.45 -12.97
C ARG A 829 -7.17 13.19 -12.12
N ARG A 830 -7.29 12.04 -12.78
CA ARG A 830 -6.88 10.72 -12.29
C ARG A 830 -6.12 9.99 -13.39
N TYR A 831 -4.84 9.77 -13.15
CA TYR A 831 -3.96 9.02 -14.07
C TYR A 831 -4.22 7.52 -13.97
N LEU A 832 -4.22 6.86 -15.13
CA LEU A 832 -4.58 5.46 -15.32
C LEU A 832 -3.54 4.79 -16.23
N PRO A 833 -2.29 4.58 -15.75
CA PRO A 833 -1.24 4.01 -16.58
C PRO A 833 -1.59 2.61 -17.12
N GLU A 834 -2.46 1.86 -16.42
CA GLU A 834 -2.91 0.53 -16.83
C GLU A 834 -4.02 0.53 -17.91
N ILE A 835 -4.51 1.70 -18.35
CA ILE A 835 -5.61 1.79 -19.33
C ILE A 835 -5.26 1.12 -20.68
N ASN A 836 -3.97 1.03 -20.99
CA ASN A 836 -3.42 0.39 -22.19
C ASN A 836 -2.65 -0.92 -21.87
N ALA A 837 -2.80 -1.48 -20.68
CA ALA A 837 -2.11 -2.71 -20.29
C ALA A 837 -2.54 -3.90 -21.15
N THR A 838 -1.60 -4.79 -21.49
CA THR A 838 -1.87 -6.05 -22.19
C THR A 838 -2.64 -7.04 -21.32
N HIS A 839 -2.44 -6.98 -19.99
CA HIS A 839 -3.12 -7.82 -19.03
C HIS A 839 -4.59 -7.40 -18.86
N GLN A 840 -5.51 -8.22 -19.39
CA GLN A 840 -6.94 -7.92 -19.49
C GLN A 840 -7.59 -7.50 -18.17
N GLN A 841 -7.22 -8.12 -17.04
CA GLN A 841 -7.80 -7.75 -15.75
C GLN A 841 -7.37 -6.35 -15.26
N LEU A 842 -6.13 -5.95 -15.54
CA LEU A 842 -5.62 -4.62 -15.16
C LEU A 842 -6.27 -3.55 -16.04
N LYS A 843 -6.35 -3.82 -17.34
CA LYS A 843 -7.06 -2.99 -18.31
C LYS A 843 -8.53 -2.77 -17.92
N ALA A 844 -9.28 -3.84 -17.67
CA ALA A 844 -10.68 -3.76 -17.25
C ALA A 844 -10.86 -3.08 -15.88
N GLN A 845 -9.86 -3.10 -15.00
CA GLN A 845 -9.90 -2.33 -13.76
C GLN A 845 -9.68 -0.83 -14.02
N ALA A 846 -8.73 -0.48 -14.89
CA ALA A 846 -8.46 0.90 -15.30
C ALA A 846 -9.65 1.52 -16.05
N GLU A 847 -10.32 0.77 -16.93
CA GLU A 847 -11.52 1.23 -17.64
C GLU A 847 -12.67 1.54 -16.69
N ARG A 848 -12.92 0.67 -15.69
CA ARG A 848 -13.89 0.96 -14.62
C ARG A 848 -13.50 2.22 -13.84
N MET A 849 -12.22 2.39 -13.53
CA MET A 849 -11.76 3.60 -12.85
C MET A 849 -11.90 4.85 -13.72
N ALA A 850 -11.75 4.73 -15.05
CA ALA A 850 -11.89 5.81 -16.01
C ALA A 850 -13.31 6.37 -16.03
N ILE A 851 -14.32 5.50 -16.11
CA ILE A 851 -15.71 5.96 -16.14
C ILE A 851 -16.22 6.43 -14.77
N ASN A 852 -15.72 5.85 -13.68
CA ASN A 852 -16.17 6.21 -12.33
C ASN A 852 -15.64 7.59 -11.91
N HIS A 853 -14.43 7.94 -12.33
CA HIS A 853 -13.74 9.14 -11.83
C HIS A 853 -14.44 10.45 -12.20
N PRO A 854 -14.84 10.71 -13.45
CA PRO A 854 -15.58 11.93 -13.79
C PRO A 854 -16.86 12.11 -12.98
N ILE A 855 -17.53 11.03 -12.60
CA ILE A 855 -18.80 11.07 -11.88
C ILE A 855 -18.57 11.22 -10.37
N GLN A 856 -17.83 10.29 -9.75
CA GLN A 856 -17.58 10.31 -8.30
C GLN A 856 -16.68 11.47 -7.88
N GLY A 857 -15.71 11.84 -8.71
CA GLY A 857 -14.82 12.96 -8.45
C GLY A 857 -15.53 14.29 -8.57
N THR A 858 -16.44 14.46 -9.54
CA THR A 858 -17.29 15.66 -9.60
C THR A 858 -18.21 15.75 -8.39
N ALA A 859 -18.76 14.63 -7.90
CA ALA A 859 -19.54 14.63 -6.65
C ALA A 859 -18.69 15.08 -5.45
N ALA A 860 -17.44 14.61 -5.37
CA ALA A 860 -16.49 15.01 -4.35
C ALA A 860 -16.12 16.51 -4.44
N ASP A 861 -15.96 17.04 -5.64
CA ASP A 861 -15.70 18.46 -5.86
C ASP A 861 -16.91 19.31 -5.42
N LEU A 862 -18.14 18.90 -5.79
CA LEU A 862 -19.36 19.61 -5.43
C LEU A 862 -19.61 19.66 -3.92
N ILE A 863 -19.39 18.56 -3.19
CA ILE A 863 -19.56 18.56 -1.73
C ILE A 863 -18.52 19.47 -1.06
N LYS A 864 -17.26 19.47 -1.53
CA LYS A 864 -16.22 20.37 -1.02
C LYS A 864 -16.54 21.83 -1.27
N MET A 865 -17.00 22.16 -2.48
CA MET A 865 -17.45 23.52 -2.82
C MET A 865 -18.65 23.95 -1.96
N ALA A 866 -19.58 23.04 -1.67
CA ALA A 866 -20.71 23.32 -0.79
C ALA A 866 -20.24 23.58 0.65
N MET A 867 -19.28 22.81 1.16
CA MET A 867 -18.70 23.03 2.49
C MET A 867 -18.08 24.42 2.61
N ILE A 868 -17.34 24.87 1.59
CA ILE A 868 -16.70 26.20 1.56
C ILE A 868 -17.78 27.30 1.58
N LYS A 869 -18.74 27.25 0.65
CA LYS A 869 -19.83 28.24 0.57
C LYS A 869 -20.68 28.30 1.84
N LEU A 870 -20.97 27.14 2.42
CA LEU A 870 -21.70 27.05 3.68
C LEU A 870 -20.92 27.65 4.84
N SER A 871 -19.62 27.36 4.97
CA SER A 871 -18.78 27.96 6.02
C SER A 871 -18.78 29.48 5.94
N GLU A 872 -18.61 30.04 4.75
CA GLU A 872 -18.66 31.48 4.51
C GLU A 872 -20.04 32.08 4.86
N ARG A 873 -21.12 31.44 4.38
CA ARG A 873 -22.47 31.93 4.61
C ARG A 873 -22.86 31.86 6.08
N ILE A 874 -22.49 30.76 6.76
CA ILE A 874 -22.75 30.57 8.19
C ILE A 874 -22.07 31.66 9.01
N LYS A 875 -20.77 31.92 8.76
CA LYS A 875 -20.00 32.97 9.45
C LYS A 875 -20.56 34.37 9.25
N LYS A 876 -21.28 34.60 8.15
CA LYS A 876 -21.93 35.88 7.84
C LYS A 876 -23.31 36.03 8.51
N GLU A 877 -24.06 34.94 8.63
CA GLU A 877 -25.48 34.98 9.01
C GLU A 877 -25.77 34.63 10.47
N PHE A 878 -24.85 33.93 11.13
CA PHE A 878 -24.99 33.39 12.48
C PHE A 878 -23.82 33.84 13.36
N ALA A 879 -24.07 33.98 14.65
CA ALA A 879 -23.00 34.24 15.61
C ALA A 879 -22.09 33.00 15.76
N PRO A 880 -20.82 33.19 16.17
CA PRO A 880 -19.89 32.08 16.35
C PRO A 880 -20.45 30.97 17.24
N GLY A 881 -20.40 29.74 16.73
CA GLY A 881 -20.83 28.54 17.45
C GLY A 881 -22.33 28.25 17.45
N GLU A 882 -23.18 29.09 16.85
CA GLU A 882 -24.62 28.84 16.73
C GLU A 882 -24.97 27.72 15.73
N VAL A 883 -24.20 27.63 14.65
CA VAL A 883 -24.28 26.60 13.61
C VAL A 883 -22.88 26.06 13.40
N ARG A 884 -22.69 24.75 13.62
CA ARG A 884 -21.39 24.08 13.54
C ARG A 884 -21.46 22.98 12.50
N MET A 885 -20.60 23.01 11.49
CA MET A 885 -20.42 21.87 10.60
C MET A 885 -19.55 20.84 11.33
N LEU A 886 -20.01 19.60 11.43
CA LEU A 886 -19.35 18.57 12.25
C LEU A 886 -18.71 17.47 11.41
N LEU A 887 -19.48 16.88 10.49
CA LEU A 887 -19.05 15.70 9.75
C LEU A 887 -19.37 15.81 8.26
N GLN A 888 -18.50 15.21 7.46
CA GLN A 888 -18.72 14.93 6.05
C GLN A 888 -18.64 13.40 5.85
N ILE A 889 -19.75 12.78 5.47
CA ILE A 889 -19.86 11.32 5.31
C ILE A 889 -20.50 11.00 3.97
N HIS A 890 -19.72 10.44 3.05
CA HIS A 890 -20.13 10.18 1.67
C HIS A 890 -20.60 11.45 0.94
N ASP A 891 -21.90 11.64 0.75
CA ASP A 891 -22.50 12.81 0.11
C ASP A 891 -23.36 13.62 1.10
N GLU A 892 -23.21 13.35 2.40
CA GLU A 892 -23.90 13.99 3.52
C GLU A 892 -23.00 14.97 4.29
N LEU A 893 -23.59 16.10 4.69
CA LEU A 893 -23.06 17.02 5.70
C LEU A 893 -23.90 16.97 6.96
N VAL A 894 -23.25 16.88 8.12
CA VAL A 894 -23.89 16.87 9.44
C VAL A 894 -23.50 18.13 10.20
N PHE A 895 -24.51 18.77 10.80
CA PHE A 895 -24.37 20.01 11.56
C PHE A 895 -24.94 19.85 12.96
N GLU A 896 -24.45 20.68 13.88
CA GLU A 896 -25.03 20.91 15.21
C GLU A 896 -25.47 22.38 15.27
N VAL A 897 -26.74 22.61 15.54
CA VAL A 897 -27.39 23.92 15.39
C VAL A 897 -28.26 24.23 16.62
N ARG A 898 -28.21 25.48 17.11
CA ARG A 898 -29.09 25.92 18.21
C ARG A 898 -30.55 25.68 17.85
N GLU A 899 -31.32 25.14 18.79
CA GLU A 899 -32.68 24.65 18.56
C GLU A 899 -33.60 25.73 17.97
N GLU A 900 -33.47 26.98 18.42
CA GLU A 900 -34.25 28.12 17.94
C GLU A 900 -33.92 28.57 16.51
N LEU A 901 -32.79 28.13 15.95
CA LEU A 901 -32.29 28.53 14.63
C LEU A 901 -32.53 27.48 13.54
N ILE A 902 -33.06 26.30 13.89
CA ILE A 902 -33.21 25.16 12.97
C ILE A 902 -33.93 25.53 11.66
N PRO A 903 -35.13 26.17 11.66
CA PRO A 903 -35.82 26.46 10.41
C PRO A 903 -35.04 27.37 9.47
N ARG A 904 -34.25 28.30 10.03
CA ARG A 904 -33.40 29.21 9.25
C ARG A 904 -32.17 28.47 8.71
N ALA A 905 -31.52 27.65 9.55
CA ALA A 905 -30.36 26.87 9.16
C ALA A 905 -30.69 25.85 8.08
N GLU A 906 -31.78 25.08 8.21
CA GLU A 906 -32.22 24.10 7.19
C GLU A 906 -32.42 24.76 5.82
N LYS A 907 -33.08 25.92 5.81
CA LYS A 907 -33.31 26.70 4.58
C LYS A 907 -31.99 27.12 3.93
N ILE A 908 -31.06 27.68 4.70
CA ILE A 908 -29.76 28.13 4.17
C ILE A 908 -28.94 26.94 3.68
N ILE A 909 -28.87 25.87 4.48
CA ILE A 909 -28.12 24.66 4.13
C ILE A 909 -28.63 24.08 2.81
N LYS A 910 -29.95 23.91 2.69
CA LYS A 910 -30.57 23.40 1.46
C LYS A 910 -30.29 24.31 0.26
N GLN A 911 -30.45 25.62 0.43
CA GLN A 911 -30.26 26.59 -0.66
C GLN A 911 -28.82 26.59 -1.18
N GLU A 912 -27.82 26.66 -0.29
CA GLU A 912 -26.41 26.71 -0.70
C GLU A 912 -25.94 25.39 -1.33
N MET A 913 -26.37 24.25 -0.79
CA MET A 913 -26.03 22.94 -1.36
C MET A 913 -26.70 22.72 -2.72
N GLU A 914 -28.00 23.04 -2.90
CA GLU A 914 -28.67 22.90 -4.20
C GLU A 914 -28.15 23.90 -5.25
N ALA A 915 -27.70 25.09 -4.81
CA ALA A 915 -27.18 26.14 -5.69
C ALA A 915 -25.65 26.12 -5.85
N VAL A 916 -24.95 25.12 -5.31
CA VAL A 916 -23.48 25.05 -5.34
C VAL A 916 -22.94 25.18 -6.76
N TYR A 917 -23.61 24.55 -7.72
CA TYR A 917 -23.30 24.60 -9.14
C TYR A 917 -24.56 24.34 -9.99
N LYS A 918 -24.70 25.04 -11.12
CA LYS A 918 -25.85 24.89 -12.02
C LYS A 918 -25.62 23.75 -13.02
N MET A 919 -26.02 22.54 -12.63
CA MET A 919 -26.03 21.36 -13.51
C MET A 919 -27.27 21.30 -14.43
N LYS A 920 -27.20 20.51 -15.51
CA LYS A 920 -28.35 20.25 -16.40
C LYS A 920 -29.45 19.49 -15.66
N ALA A 921 -29.09 18.42 -14.95
CA ALA A 921 -29.96 17.79 -13.96
C ALA A 921 -29.89 18.58 -12.64
N PRO A 922 -31.01 19.09 -12.10
CA PRO A 922 -31.00 19.93 -10.92
C PRO A 922 -30.48 19.15 -9.69
N ILE A 923 -29.60 19.76 -8.91
CA ILE A 923 -29.14 19.22 -7.63
C ILE A 923 -30.28 19.28 -6.61
N ARG A 924 -30.43 18.22 -5.81
CA ARG A 924 -31.45 18.13 -4.75
C ARG A 924 -30.83 17.66 -3.46
N VAL A 925 -31.32 18.23 -2.35
CA VAL A 925 -30.84 17.92 -1.00
C VAL A 925 -32.03 17.58 -0.11
N GLU A 926 -31.90 16.46 0.59
CA GLU A 926 -32.77 16.08 1.69
C GLU A 926 -32.17 16.57 3.00
N VAL A 927 -32.93 17.37 3.75
CA VAL A 927 -32.51 17.94 5.03
C VAL A 927 -33.46 17.46 6.11
N THR A 928 -32.90 16.94 7.19
CA THR A 928 -33.61 16.42 8.35
C THR A 928 -32.95 16.90 9.64
N ALA A 929 -33.74 17.07 10.70
CA ALA A 929 -33.26 17.49 12.00
C ALA A 929 -33.72 16.52 13.11
N GLY A 930 -32.88 16.32 14.13
CA GLY A 930 -33.13 15.39 15.23
C GLY A 930 -32.21 15.62 16.43
N ASN A 931 -32.41 14.88 17.53
CA ASN A 931 -31.54 14.96 18.70
C ASN A 931 -30.23 14.19 18.52
N SER A 932 -30.24 13.20 17.62
CA SER A 932 -29.08 12.40 17.26
C SER A 932 -28.96 12.27 15.76
N TRP A 933 -27.76 11.94 15.28
CA TRP A 933 -27.55 11.63 13.87
C TRP A 933 -28.39 10.43 13.42
N GLY A 934 -28.63 9.46 14.31
CA GLY A 934 -29.52 8.33 14.06
C GLY A 934 -31.00 8.70 13.86
N GLU A 935 -31.49 9.77 14.48
CA GLU A 935 -32.87 10.28 14.29
C GLU A 935 -33.08 11.02 12.97
N CYS A 936 -31.99 11.50 12.36
CA CYS A 936 -32.03 12.24 11.10
C CYS A 936 -32.11 11.32 9.87
N LYS A 937 -32.02 9.99 10.03
CA LYS A 937 -31.84 9.02 8.95
C LYS A 937 -33.03 8.10 8.70
#